data_AF-A0AAQ4PJP8-F1
#
_entry.id   AF-A0AAQ4PJP8-F1
#
_cell.length_a   1.000
_cell.length_b   1.000
_cell.length_c   1.000
_cell.angle_alpha   90.00
_cell.angle_beta   90.00
_cell.angle_gamma   90.00
#
_symmetry.space_group_name_H-M   'P 1'
#
loop_
_entity.id
_entity.type
_entity.pdbx_description
1 polymer ?
#
loop_
_entity_poly.entity_id
_entity_poly.type
_entity_poly.pdbx_seq_one_letter_code
_entity_poly.pdbx_strand_id
1 'polypeptide(L)'
;MLLPGLTHLDHQRHGWRLLARTLTQAHVGSFAHRGELRRAKRIVVKLGSAVVTRGDECGLALGRLASIVEQVAMLQNQGREMMIVTSGAVAFGKQRLRHEILLSQSVRQALHSGHNQLKDVSLPVLEARACAAAGQSGLMALYEAMFTQYTTCTAQVLVTNLDFHDDQKRQNLNSTLRELLRMNIVPIINTNDAVVPPPEPNSDLQGVISIKDNDSLAARLAVEMKADLLIALSDVEGLYNSPPGTDDAKLIDIFYPGDQQSIIYGTKSRVGIGGMEAKVKAALWALQGGTSVVIANGTHPKVTGHVITDIVEGKKVGTFFSEIQPAGPTVEHQTEMARISGRTLASLQPHQRSEIICRLAELLTEKSEEILTANKTDMDLAVHAGHLPPAMLKRLSLSPAKLTALAVGLRQIAVAARDSVGRVLRRTRVAHNLELEQITVPIGVLLVIFEARPDCLPQVSALAIASGNALLLKGGKEAANTNRILHQLAQQALSVHGVGEAVQLVSTREDVEDLCRLDKMIDLIIPRGSSQLVRNIQRAAKGIPVLGHSEGICHVYVDGEASVDKVIKIVRDSKCDYPAACNAMESLLIHRDVLRTPLFDQIVDMLRAERVRRSASNPKTNEEKSSFSHTFFHTDSLSSLLRVVVTRSRFTQALGSPPTWRSARRRQSPCGPSTAIWSAALRWWTACRRLWTTFTSTAVPTRTSSSQKMRTQLSSSCSCWTAPVFSGTPAPALLMATALDLEQKWVSAPRGSTPEDPWGWRGCSPPSGS
;
A
#
# COMPACT_ATOMS: atom_id res chain seq x y z
N MET A 1 -64.57 -56.45 -29.70
CA MET A 1 -65.82 -55.88 -29.16
C MET A 1 -65.63 -54.37 -29.01
N LEU A 2 -66.42 -53.60 -29.77
CA LEU A 2 -66.90 -52.22 -29.56
C LEU A 2 -65.91 -51.06 -29.26
N LEU A 3 -65.81 -50.16 -30.25
CA LEU A 3 -65.66 -48.69 -30.09
C LEU A 3 -66.94 -48.11 -29.43
N PRO A 4 -66.92 -46.94 -28.72
CA PRO A 4 -66.53 -45.63 -29.30
C PRO A 4 -65.82 -44.63 -28.35
N GLY A 5 -65.39 -43.49 -28.93
CA GLY A 5 -64.72 -42.37 -28.24
C GLY A 5 -65.60 -41.16 -27.87
N LEU A 6 -64.89 -40.04 -27.60
CA LEU A 6 -65.32 -38.66 -27.24
C LEU A 6 -65.70 -38.47 -25.75
N THR A 7 -65.03 -37.64 -24.94
CA THR A 7 -64.89 -36.17 -25.08
C THR A 7 -63.84 -35.55 -24.11
N HIS A 8 -63.08 -34.59 -24.65
CA HIS A 8 -62.59 -33.31 -24.12
C HIS A 8 -62.04 -33.08 -22.68
N LEU A 9 -60.76 -32.66 -22.69
CA LEU A 9 -60.14 -31.44 -22.14
C LEU A 9 -59.83 -31.23 -20.63
N ASP A 10 -58.58 -30.79 -20.47
CA ASP A 10 -58.01 -29.91 -19.44
C ASP A 10 -57.72 -30.45 -18.04
N HIS A 11 -56.57 -31.13 -17.94
CA HIS A 11 -55.64 -30.91 -16.83
C HIS A 11 -54.21 -31.30 -17.24
N GLN A 12 -53.35 -30.30 -17.52
CA GLN A 12 -51.90 -30.30 -17.24
C GLN A 12 -51.28 -28.95 -17.64
N ARG A 13 -51.47 -27.91 -16.80
CA ARG A 13 -50.72 -26.65 -16.86
C ARG A 13 -50.42 -26.09 -15.46
N HIS A 14 -49.79 -26.88 -14.58
CA HIS A 14 -49.31 -26.33 -13.29
C HIS A 14 -47.89 -26.74 -12.86
N GLY A 15 -47.12 -27.45 -13.70
CA GLY A 15 -45.74 -27.87 -13.37
C GLY A 15 -44.60 -26.96 -13.83
N TRP A 16 -44.83 -26.01 -14.75
CA TRP A 16 -43.73 -25.30 -15.46
C TRP A 16 -43.61 -23.79 -15.16
N ARG A 17 -44.37 -23.26 -14.19
CA ARG A 17 -44.36 -21.82 -13.84
C ARG A 17 -43.48 -21.43 -12.65
N LEU A 18 -42.82 -22.38 -11.99
CA LEU A 18 -41.97 -22.13 -10.81
C LEU A 18 -40.45 -22.13 -11.09
N LEU A 19 -40.01 -22.42 -12.32
CA LEU A 19 -38.59 -22.33 -12.74
C LEU A 19 -38.32 -21.21 -13.77
N ALA A 20 -39.35 -20.47 -14.19
CA ALA A 20 -39.24 -19.42 -15.22
C ALA A 20 -39.52 -17.99 -14.68
N ARG A 21 -39.40 -17.78 -13.36
CA ARG A 21 -39.60 -16.48 -12.72
C ARG A 21 -38.43 -16.17 -11.78
N THR A 22 -37.34 -15.61 -12.32
CA THR A 22 -36.49 -14.52 -11.77
C THR A 22 -35.10 -14.48 -12.41
N LEU A 23 -34.99 -14.12 -13.69
CA LEU A 23 -33.75 -13.56 -14.28
C LEU A 23 -34.04 -12.49 -15.35
N THR A 24 -35.15 -11.76 -15.25
CA THR A 24 -35.24 -10.42 -15.85
C THR A 24 -34.61 -9.44 -14.88
N GLN A 25 -33.28 -9.45 -14.81
CA GLN A 25 -32.51 -8.47 -14.05
C GLN A 25 -32.68 -7.13 -14.76
N ALA A 26 -33.21 -6.12 -14.05
CA ALA A 26 -33.23 -4.75 -14.53
C ALA A 26 -31.80 -4.37 -14.94
N HIS A 27 -31.65 -3.78 -16.13
CA HIS A 27 -30.36 -3.32 -16.62
C HIS A 27 -29.81 -2.33 -15.60
N VAL A 28 -28.73 -2.72 -14.90
CA VAL A 28 -27.98 -1.80 -14.08
C VAL A 28 -27.26 -0.87 -15.07
N GLY A 29 -27.31 0.44 -14.84
CA GLY A 29 -26.56 1.40 -15.65
C GLY A 29 -25.05 1.16 -15.55
N SER A 30 -24.27 1.99 -16.25
CA SER A 30 -22.80 1.93 -16.16
C SER A 30 -22.35 2.02 -14.69
N PHE A 31 -21.27 1.32 -14.34
CA PHE A 31 -20.71 1.37 -12.99
C PHE A 31 -20.20 2.77 -12.68
N ALA A 32 -20.47 3.24 -11.46
CA ALA A 32 -19.99 4.54 -10.97
C ALA A 32 -18.56 4.49 -10.45
N HIS A 33 -18.13 3.35 -9.89
CA HIS A 33 -16.84 3.23 -9.22
C HIS A 33 -16.06 1.99 -9.70
N ARG A 34 -14.72 2.11 -9.75
CA ARG A 34 -13.84 1.00 -10.17
C ARG A 34 -14.04 -0.29 -9.36
N GLY A 35 -14.28 -0.18 -8.05
CA GLY A 35 -14.51 -1.36 -7.20
C GLY A 35 -15.74 -2.19 -7.62
N GLU A 36 -16.66 -1.61 -8.40
CA GLU A 36 -17.83 -2.30 -8.91
C GLU A 36 -17.54 -3.18 -10.11
N LEU A 37 -16.41 -2.98 -10.81
CA LEU A 37 -15.99 -3.78 -11.96
C LEU A 37 -15.88 -5.27 -11.63
N ARG A 38 -15.64 -5.62 -10.37
CA ARG A 38 -15.64 -7.01 -9.87
C ARG A 38 -16.96 -7.74 -10.16
N ARG A 39 -18.06 -6.99 -10.25
CA ARG A 39 -19.43 -7.48 -10.48
C ARG A 39 -19.78 -7.62 -11.97
N ALA A 40 -18.91 -7.19 -12.89
CA ALA A 40 -19.16 -7.27 -14.33
C ALA A 40 -19.29 -8.73 -14.81
N LYS A 41 -20.46 -9.12 -15.32
CA LYS A 41 -20.72 -10.49 -15.79
C LYS A 41 -20.39 -10.65 -17.26
N ARG A 42 -20.83 -9.71 -18.10
CA ARG A 42 -20.58 -9.73 -19.55
C ARG A 42 -19.50 -8.71 -19.89
N ILE A 43 -18.38 -9.19 -20.43
CA ILE A 43 -17.18 -8.38 -20.64
C ILE A 43 -16.72 -8.49 -22.09
N VAL A 44 -16.56 -7.35 -22.75
CA VAL A 44 -15.95 -7.25 -24.08
C VAL A 44 -14.51 -6.79 -23.93
N VAL A 45 -13.57 -7.56 -24.47
CA VAL A 45 -12.14 -7.21 -24.49
C VAL A 45 -11.74 -6.87 -25.93
N LYS A 46 -11.39 -5.61 -26.18
CA LYS A 46 -10.89 -5.16 -27.47
C LYS A 46 -9.37 -5.19 -27.51
N LEU A 47 -8.82 -5.78 -28.57
CA LEU A 47 -7.38 -5.89 -28.80
C LEU A 47 -6.99 -5.02 -30.00
N GLY A 48 -6.28 -3.91 -29.74
CA GLY A 48 -5.74 -3.06 -30.80
C GLY A 48 -4.69 -3.75 -31.65
N SER A 49 -4.47 -3.27 -32.89
CA SER A 49 -3.47 -3.86 -33.81
C SER A 49 -2.09 -3.96 -33.17
N ALA A 50 -1.64 -2.90 -32.47
CA ALA A 50 -0.36 -2.86 -31.76
C ALA A 50 -0.26 -3.84 -30.57
N VAL A 51 -1.40 -4.26 -30.01
CA VAL A 51 -1.46 -5.30 -28.97
C VAL A 51 -1.28 -6.67 -29.63
N VAL A 52 -1.91 -6.91 -30.77
CA VAL A 52 -1.84 -8.21 -31.47
C VAL A 52 -0.50 -8.42 -32.18
N THR A 53 0.14 -7.36 -32.69
CA THR A 53 1.39 -7.43 -33.46
C THR A 53 2.64 -7.12 -32.63
N ARG A 54 3.80 -7.56 -33.12
CA ARG A 54 5.13 -7.17 -32.61
C ARG A 54 5.45 -5.72 -32.99
N GLY A 55 6.43 -5.12 -32.30
CA GLY A 55 6.85 -3.73 -32.51
C GLY A 55 7.56 -3.46 -33.85
N ASP A 56 8.05 -4.50 -34.51
CA ASP A 56 8.59 -4.47 -35.89
C ASP A 56 7.50 -4.60 -36.96
N GLU A 57 6.24 -4.69 -36.53
CA GLU A 57 5.05 -4.84 -37.38
C GLU A 57 5.07 -6.10 -38.27
N CYS A 58 6.02 -7.00 -38.01
CA CYS A 58 6.27 -8.23 -38.74
C CYS A 58 5.87 -9.43 -37.87
N GLY A 59 4.56 -9.61 -37.74
CA GLY A 59 3.96 -10.78 -37.09
C GLY A 59 3.37 -10.55 -35.72
N LEU A 60 2.97 -11.66 -35.10
CA LEU A 60 2.13 -11.66 -33.90
C LEU A 60 2.95 -11.65 -32.62
N ALA A 61 2.48 -10.91 -31.63
CA ALA A 61 3.04 -10.90 -30.28
C ALA A 61 2.50 -12.08 -29.47
N LEU A 62 2.94 -13.30 -29.81
CA LEU A 62 2.39 -14.56 -29.26
C LEU A 62 2.39 -14.61 -27.73
N GLY A 63 3.49 -14.23 -27.06
CA GLY A 63 3.54 -14.27 -25.59
C GLY A 63 2.52 -13.33 -24.92
N ARG A 64 2.24 -12.19 -25.55
CA ARG A 64 1.24 -11.23 -25.06
C ARG A 64 -0.18 -11.72 -25.34
N LEU A 65 -0.42 -12.29 -26.53
CA LEU A 65 -1.70 -12.93 -26.85
C LEU A 65 -1.98 -14.09 -25.90
N ALA A 66 -0.99 -14.92 -25.60
CA ALA A 66 -1.12 -16.03 -24.65
C ALA A 66 -1.54 -15.54 -23.25
N SER A 67 -0.91 -14.47 -22.74
CA SER A 67 -1.29 -13.85 -21.46
C SER A 67 -2.74 -13.32 -21.47
N ILE A 68 -3.15 -12.68 -22.56
CA ILE A 68 -4.52 -12.16 -22.71
C ILE A 68 -5.53 -13.33 -22.75
N VAL A 69 -5.24 -14.36 -23.53
CA VAL A 69 -6.08 -15.56 -23.65
C VAL A 69 -6.20 -16.26 -22.30
N GLU A 70 -5.11 -16.42 -21.56
CA GLU A 70 -5.11 -16.97 -20.21
C GLU A 70 -6.08 -16.21 -19.30
N GLN A 71 -5.96 -14.87 -19.24
CA GLN A 71 -6.83 -14.04 -18.40
C GLN A 71 -8.30 -14.11 -18.81
N VAL A 72 -8.60 -14.10 -20.13
CA VAL A 72 -9.96 -14.21 -20.63
C VAL A 72 -10.54 -15.60 -20.31
N ALA A 73 -9.78 -16.67 -20.51
CA ALA A 73 -10.21 -18.03 -20.19
C ALA A 73 -10.43 -18.22 -18.68
N MET A 74 -9.57 -17.66 -17.83
CA MET A 74 -9.76 -17.65 -16.39
C MET A 74 -11.07 -17.00 -15.99
N LEU A 75 -11.39 -15.82 -16.54
CA LEU A 75 -12.63 -15.10 -16.26
C LEU A 75 -13.85 -15.85 -16.81
N GLN A 76 -13.75 -16.44 -18.00
CA GLN A 76 -14.79 -17.30 -18.58
C GLN A 76 -15.09 -18.49 -17.65
N ASN A 77 -14.04 -19.18 -17.17
CA ASN A 77 -14.15 -20.33 -16.27
C ASN A 77 -14.67 -19.95 -14.87
N GLN A 78 -14.62 -18.66 -14.48
CA GLN A 78 -15.29 -18.13 -13.29
C GLN A 78 -16.79 -17.87 -13.51
N GLY A 79 -17.34 -18.18 -14.69
CA GLY A 79 -18.75 -18.00 -15.04
C GLY A 79 -19.08 -16.62 -15.61
N ARG A 80 -18.09 -15.88 -16.10
CA ARG A 80 -18.32 -14.62 -16.83
C ARG A 80 -18.50 -14.88 -18.32
N GLU A 81 -19.26 -14.02 -18.99
CA GLU A 81 -19.51 -14.08 -20.43
C GLU A 81 -18.49 -13.19 -21.16
N MET A 82 -17.43 -13.80 -21.68
CA MET A 82 -16.34 -13.08 -22.34
C MET A 82 -16.53 -13.03 -23.85
N MET A 83 -16.20 -11.88 -24.44
CA MET A 83 -16.15 -11.66 -25.88
C MET A 83 -14.86 -10.94 -26.25
N ILE A 84 -14.22 -11.31 -27.37
CA ILE A 84 -13.02 -10.64 -27.87
C ILE A 84 -13.33 -9.92 -29.17
N VAL A 85 -12.97 -8.64 -29.25
CA VAL A 85 -12.91 -7.89 -30.51
C VAL A 85 -11.44 -7.72 -30.88
N THR A 86 -10.97 -8.45 -31.89
CA THR A 86 -9.55 -8.46 -32.26
C THR A 86 -9.28 -7.57 -33.48
N SER A 87 -8.03 -7.18 -33.65
CA SER A 87 -7.50 -6.54 -34.87
C SER A 87 -6.30 -7.34 -35.42
N GLY A 88 -5.57 -6.79 -36.39
CA GLY A 88 -4.25 -7.30 -36.79
C GLY A 88 -4.25 -8.32 -37.95
N ALA A 89 -5.42 -8.71 -38.47
CA ALA A 89 -5.52 -9.65 -39.61
C ALA A 89 -4.72 -9.17 -40.84
N VAL A 90 -4.85 -7.90 -41.22
CA VAL A 90 -4.10 -7.31 -42.35
C VAL A 90 -2.58 -7.39 -42.12
N ALA A 91 -2.09 -7.06 -40.92
CA ALA A 91 -0.67 -7.07 -40.61
C ALA A 91 -0.09 -8.49 -40.64
N PHE A 92 -0.79 -9.45 -40.04
CA PHE A 92 -0.40 -10.85 -40.07
C PHE A 92 -0.45 -11.44 -41.49
N GLY A 93 -1.48 -11.09 -42.27
CA GLY A 93 -1.59 -11.50 -43.66
C GLY A 93 -0.48 -10.93 -44.55
N LYS A 94 -0.07 -9.68 -44.34
CA LYS A 94 1.09 -9.10 -45.05
C LYS A 94 2.35 -9.93 -44.82
N GLN A 95 2.62 -10.35 -43.59
CA GLN A 95 3.78 -11.20 -43.29
C GLN A 95 3.65 -12.56 -43.98
N ARG A 96 2.50 -13.22 -43.84
CA ARG A 96 2.24 -14.55 -44.40
C ARG A 96 2.33 -14.56 -45.93
N LEU A 97 1.69 -13.60 -46.60
CA LEU A 97 1.72 -13.49 -48.06
C LEU A 97 3.09 -13.06 -48.58
N ARG A 98 3.83 -12.20 -47.88
CA ARG A 98 5.23 -11.90 -48.24
C ARG A 98 6.09 -13.16 -48.20
N HIS A 99 5.96 -13.96 -47.15
CA HIS A 99 6.67 -15.23 -47.03
C HIS A 99 6.32 -16.18 -48.18
N GLU A 100 5.04 -16.33 -48.52
CA GLU A 100 4.58 -17.18 -49.62
C GLU A 100 5.09 -16.68 -50.99
N ILE A 101 5.12 -15.36 -51.20
CA ILE A 101 5.67 -14.77 -52.42
C ILE A 101 7.17 -15.07 -52.51
N LEU A 102 7.93 -14.90 -51.43
CA LEU A 102 9.38 -15.21 -51.42
C LEU A 102 9.63 -16.70 -51.73
N LEU A 103 8.84 -17.61 -51.17
CA LEU A 103 8.95 -19.05 -51.46
C LEU A 103 8.60 -19.35 -52.93
N SER A 104 7.49 -18.81 -53.43
CA SER A 104 7.03 -19.03 -54.80
C SER A 104 7.90 -18.34 -55.86
N GLN A 105 8.65 -17.30 -55.51
CA GLN A 105 9.57 -16.61 -56.42
C GLN A 105 10.72 -17.50 -56.87
N SER A 106 11.26 -18.37 -56.00
CA SER A 106 12.30 -19.33 -56.40
C SER A 106 11.80 -20.31 -57.48
N VAL A 107 10.57 -20.80 -57.33
CA VAL A 107 9.91 -21.69 -58.29
C VAL A 107 9.49 -20.96 -59.56
N ARG A 108 8.93 -19.76 -59.46
CA ARG A 108 8.52 -18.94 -60.61
C ARG A 108 9.72 -18.45 -61.42
N GLN A 109 10.83 -18.08 -60.80
CA GLN A 109 12.06 -17.73 -61.51
C GLN A 109 12.70 -18.94 -62.20
N ALA A 110 12.64 -20.13 -61.59
CA ALA A 110 13.07 -21.38 -62.21
C ALA A 110 12.16 -21.83 -63.37
N LEU A 111 10.87 -21.44 -63.36
CA LEU A 111 9.93 -21.69 -64.46
C LEU A 111 9.97 -20.61 -65.56
N HIS A 112 10.39 -19.39 -65.23
CA HIS A 112 10.49 -18.26 -66.16
C HIS A 112 11.92 -18.02 -66.69
N SER A 113 12.83 -18.99 -66.56
CA SER A 113 14.23 -18.94 -67.04
C SER A 113 14.39 -18.90 -68.59
N GLY A 114 13.37 -18.46 -69.32
CA GLY A 114 13.40 -18.26 -70.77
C GLY A 114 13.40 -16.80 -71.22
N HIS A 115 13.20 -15.81 -70.34
CA HIS A 115 13.21 -14.40 -70.75
C HIS A 115 14.03 -13.53 -69.78
N ASN A 116 15.20 -13.11 -70.28
CA ASN A 116 16.09 -12.13 -69.68
C ASN A 116 15.36 -10.83 -69.34
N GLN A 117 15.22 -10.52 -68.04
CA GLN A 117 15.26 -9.16 -67.53
C GLN A 117 15.54 -9.17 -66.01
N LEU A 118 16.82 -9.00 -65.67
CA LEU A 118 17.28 -8.56 -64.36
C LEU A 118 16.91 -7.08 -64.21
N LYS A 119 15.73 -6.79 -63.63
CA LYS A 119 15.36 -5.45 -63.16
C LYS A 119 14.96 -5.52 -61.69
N ASP A 120 15.42 -4.54 -60.93
CA ASP A 120 15.20 -4.30 -59.50
C ASP A 120 13.97 -4.99 -58.90
N VAL A 121 14.22 -5.94 -58.01
CA VAL A 121 13.20 -6.73 -57.32
C VAL A 121 12.58 -5.89 -56.20
N SER A 122 11.64 -5.01 -56.57
CA SER A 122 10.74 -4.39 -55.60
C SER A 122 9.69 -5.43 -55.17
N LEU A 123 9.52 -5.61 -53.86
CA LEU A 123 8.47 -6.47 -53.31
C LEU A 123 7.09 -5.97 -53.80
N PRO A 124 6.23 -6.85 -54.33
CA PRO A 124 4.91 -6.44 -54.82
C PRO A 124 4.10 -5.79 -53.70
N VAL A 125 3.43 -4.68 -54.03
CA VAL A 125 2.49 -4.01 -53.13
C VAL A 125 1.31 -4.96 -52.89
N LEU A 126 1.20 -5.47 -51.66
CA LEU A 126 0.11 -6.35 -51.28
C LEU A 126 -1.17 -5.57 -51.01
N GLU A 127 -2.27 -5.96 -51.65
CA GLU A 127 -3.59 -5.42 -51.39
C GLU A 127 -4.06 -5.76 -49.97
N ALA A 128 -4.59 -4.76 -49.25
CA ALA A 128 -5.00 -4.91 -47.84
C ALA A 128 -6.10 -5.97 -47.63
N ARG A 129 -7.03 -6.12 -48.58
CA ARG A 129 -8.13 -7.10 -48.50
C ARG A 129 -7.65 -8.53 -48.60
N ALA A 130 -6.75 -8.80 -49.55
CA ALA A 130 -6.10 -10.10 -49.67
C ALA A 130 -5.30 -10.44 -48.40
N CYS A 131 -4.61 -9.46 -47.84
CA CYS A 131 -3.93 -9.61 -46.56
C CYS A 131 -4.93 -9.91 -45.42
N ALA A 132 -6.04 -9.18 -45.33
CA ALA A 132 -7.07 -9.45 -44.32
C ALA A 132 -7.59 -10.88 -44.42
N ALA A 133 -7.95 -11.35 -45.62
CA ALA A 133 -8.45 -12.70 -45.84
C ALA A 133 -7.42 -13.78 -45.43
N ALA A 134 -6.16 -13.63 -45.85
CA ALA A 134 -5.10 -14.57 -45.52
C ALA A 134 -4.71 -14.55 -44.04
N GLY A 135 -4.74 -13.39 -43.41
CA GLY A 135 -4.37 -13.24 -42.00
C GLY A 135 -5.48 -13.62 -41.04
N GLN A 136 -6.75 -13.41 -41.42
CA GLN A 136 -7.89 -13.69 -40.55
C GLN A 136 -8.01 -15.18 -40.20
N SER A 137 -7.78 -16.08 -41.18
CA SER A 137 -7.82 -17.53 -40.95
C SER A 137 -6.73 -17.99 -39.98
N GLY A 138 -5.49 -17.53 -40.16
CA GLY A 138 -4.40 -17.92 -39.28
C GLY A 138 -4.47 -17.26 -37.89
N LEU A 139 -5.03 -16.05 -37.78
CA LEU A 139 -5.29 -15.44 -36.47
C LEU A 139 -6.34 -16.24 -35.68
N MET A 140 -7.40 -16.72 -36.35
CA MET A 140 -8.42 -17.56 -35.72
C MET A 140 -7.85 -18.91 -35.28
N ALA A 141 -7.05 -19.57 -36.14
CA ALA A 141 -6.40 -20.84 -35.79
C ALA A 141 -5.50 -20.71 -34.54
N LEU A 142 -4.85 -19.56 -34.38
CA LEU A 142 -4.04 -19.27 -33.20
C LEU A 142 -4.88 -19.07 -31.94
N TYR A 143 -6.00 -18.32 -32.02
CA TYR A 143 -6.92 -18.20 -30.89
C TYR A 143 -7.47 -19.56 -30.48
N GLU A 144 -7.94 -20.36 -31.43
CA GLU A 144 -8.48 -21.70 -31.17
C GLU A 144 -7.42 -22.60 -30.50
N ALA A 145 -6.20 -22.62 -31.01
CA ALA A 145 -5.10 -23.39 -30.43
C ALA A 145 -4.78 -22.96 -28.98
N MET A 146 -4.77 -21.66 -28.70
CA MET A 146 -4.49 -21.12 -27.36
C MET A 146 -5.63 -21.37 -26.37
N PHE A 147 -6.88 -21.11 -26.75
CA PHE A 147 -8.04 -21.31 -25.87
C PHE A 147 -8.32 -22.79 -25.57
N THR A 148 -8.01 -23.69 -26.51
CA THR A 148 -8.12 -25.13 -26.30
C THR A 148 -7.27 -25.61 -25.12
N GLN A 149 -6.12 -24.97 -24.84
CA GLN A 149 -5.28 -25.31 -23.68
C GLN A 149 -5.98 -25.04 -22.33
N TYR A 150 -7.00 -24.17 -22.32
CA TYR A 150 -7.78 -23.81 -21.13
C TYR A 150 -9.17 -24.44 -21.13
N THR A 151 -9.41 -25.44 -21.99
CA THR A 151 -10.72 -26.11 -22.16
C THR A 151 -11.87 -25.15 -22.53
N THR A 152 -11.54 -24.03 -23.15
CA THR A 152 -12.50 -23.02 -23.59
C THR A 152 -12.67 -23.11 -25.10
N CYS A 153 -13.92 -23.25 -25.56
CA CYS A 153 -14.23 -23.22 -26.98
C CYS A 153 -14.31 -21.78 -27.48
N THR A 154 -13.90 -21.54 -28.72
CA THR A 154 -14.03 -20.25 -29.40
C THR A 154 -14.82 -20.38 -30.69
N ALA A 155 -15.51 -19.31 -31.08
CA ALA A 155 -16.19 -19.25 -32.37
C ALA A 155 -15.87 -17.94 -33.09
N GLN A 156 -15.66 -18.01 -34.40
CA GLN A 156 -15.40 -16.84 -35.21
C GLN A 156 -16.70 -16.15 -35.63
N VAL A 157 -16.75 -14.82 -35.51
CA VAL A 157 -17.82 -14.01 -36.09
C VAL A 157 -17.20 -12.83 -36.83
N LEU A 158 -17.46 -12.75 -38.13
CA LEU A 158 -16.99 -11.65 -38.98
C LEU A 158 -18.16 -10.71 -39.27
N VAL A 159 -17.94 -9.41 -39.08
CA VAL A 159 -18.98 -8.40 -39.21
C VAL A 159 -18.56 -7.25 -40.11
N THR A 160 -19.53 -6.58 -40.69
CA THR A 160 -19.38 -5.35 -41.48
C THR A 160 -20.22 -4.25 -40.83
N ASN A 161 -20.00 -2.99 -41.22
CA ASN A 161 -20.81 -1.88 -40.70
C ASN A 161 -22.31 -2.06 -41.00
N LEU A 162 -22.64 -2.65 -42.15
CA LEU A 162 -24.03 -2.88 -42.59
C LEU A 162 -24.81 -3.85 -41.67
N ASP A 163 -24.12 -4.75 -40.97
CA ASP A 163 -24.76 -5.74 -40.09
C ASP A 163 -25.39 -5.12 -38.84
N PHE A 164 -24.98 -3.89 -38.49
CA PHE A 164 -25.54 -3.14 -37.36
C PHE A 164 -26.57 -2.09 -37.77
N HIS A 165 -26.66 -1.76 -39.06
CA HIS A 165 -27.62 -0.79 -39.60
C HIS A 165 -28.95 -1.43 -39.99
N ASP A 166 -28.91 -2.66 -40.50
CA ASP A 166 -30.11 -3.44 -40.80
C ASP A 166 -30.64 -4.12 -39.54
N ASP A 167 -31.90 -3.89 -39.19
CA ASP A 167 -32.51 -4.40 -37.96
C ASP A 167 -32.57 -5.93 -37.93
N GLN A 168 -32.81 -6.59 -39.07
CA GLN A 168 -32.89 -8.05 -39.14
C GLN A 168 -31.50 -8.67 -38.99
N LYS A 169 -30.49 -8.15 -39.68
CA LYS A 169 -29.10 -8.60 -39.52
C LYS A 169 -28.59 -8.39 -38.11
N ARG A 170 -28.92 -7.25 -37.50
CA ARG A 170 -28.57 -6.95 -36.11
C ARG A 170 -29.18 -7.95 -35.13
N GLN A 171 -30.46 -8.30 -35.32
CA GLN A 171 -31.14 -9.32 -34.50
C GLN A 171 -30.52 -10.71 -34.69
N ASN A 172 -30.17 -11.08 -35.92
CA ASN A 172 -29.53 -12.37 -36.22
C ASN A 172 -28.14 -12.46 -35.57
N LEU A 173 -27.34 -11.39 -35.66
CA LEU A 173 -26.04 -11.28 -35.00
C LEU A 173 -26.18 -11.42 -33.48
N ASN A 174 -27.09 -10.66 -32.87
CA ASN A 174 -27.31 -10.68 -31.42
C ASN A 174 -27.77 -12.08 -30.95
N SER A 175 -28.69 -12.72 -31.69
CA SER A 175 -29.16 -14.07 -31.40
C SER A 175 -28.03 -15.10 -31.48
N THR A 176 -27.19 -15.01 -32.51
CA THR A 176 -26.02 -15.89 -32.68
C THR A 176 -25.05 -15.74 -31.52
N LEU A 177 -24.68 -14.51 -31.17
CA LEU A 177 -23.74 -14.24 -30.07
C LEU A 177 -24.29 -14.68 -28.71
N ARG A 178 -25.58 -14.48 -28.44
CA ARG A 178 -26.22 -14.96 -27.21
C ARG A 178 -26.20 -16.48 -27.11
N GLU A 179 -26.40 -17.18 -28.22
CA GLU A 179 -26.38 -18.65 -28.21
C GLU A 179 -24.98 -19.20 -27.99
N LEU A 180 -23.95 -18.58 -28.60
CA LEU A 180 -22.55 -18.91 -28.32
C LEU A 180 -22.21 -18.73 -26.82
N LEU A 181 -22.59 -17.60 -26.24
CA LEU A 181 -22.35 -17.32 -24.83
C LEU A 181 -23.08 -18.32 -23.90
N ARG A 182 -24.33 -18.70 -24.24
CA ARG A 182 -25.08 -19.75 -23.50
C ARG A 182 -24.39 -21.10 -23.51
N MET A 183 -23.69 -21.43 -24.60
CA MET A 183 -22.88 -22.64 -24.73
C MET A 183 -21.49 -22.52 -24.08
N ASN A 184 -21.21 -21.43 -23.35
CA ASN A 184 -19.91 -21.15 -22.74
C ASN A 184 -18.77 -21.04 -23.77
N ILE A 185 -19.08 -20.57 -24.99
CA ILE A 185 -18.13 -20.35 -26.07
C ILE A 185 -17.74 -18.87 -26.09
N VAL A 186 -16.44 -18.58 -26.17
CA VAL A 186 -15.91 -17.21 -26.30
C VAL A 186 -15.97 -16.78 -27.77
N PRO A 187 -16.81 -15.81 -28.15
CA PRO A 187 -16.84 -15.32 -29.52
C PRO A 187 -15.61 -14.45 -29.80
N ILE A 188 -14.94 -14.71 -30.92
CA ILE A 188 -13.84 -13.89 -31.47
C ILE A 188 -14.40 -13.10 -32.65
N ILE A 189 -14.62 -11.82 -32.44
CA ILE A 189 -15.23 -10.90 -33.41
C ILE A 189 -14.14 -10.05 -34.08
N ASN A 190 -14.24 -9.88 -35.40
CA ASN A 190 -13.43 -8.92 -36.15
C ASN A 190 -14.22 -8.33 -37.33
N THR A 191 -13.78 -7.19 -37.87
CA THR A 191 -14.29 -6.68 -39.14
C THR A 191 -13.93 -7.60 -40.29
N ASN A 192 -14.87 -7.81 -41.22
CA ASN A 192 -14.64 -8.56 -42.44
C ASN A 192 -13.97 -7.68 -43.52
N ASP A 193 -12.74 -7.26 -43.26
CA ASP A 193 -12.00 -6.34 -44.15
C ASP A 193 -11.78 -6.90 -45.56
N ALA A 194 -11.98 -8.20 -45.77
CA ALA A 194 -11.89 -8.85 -47.09
C ALA A 194 -12.99 -8.39 -48.06
N VAL A 195 -14.15 -7.97 -47.56
CA VAL A 195 -15.33 -7.61 -48.37
C VAL A 195 -15.80 -6.17 -48.16
N VAL A 196 -15.15 -5.42 -47.27
CA VAL A 196 -15.52 -4.03 -46.97
C VAL A 196 -15.01 -3.08 -48.09
N PRO A 197 -15.86 -2.17 -48.61
CA PRO A 197 -15.45 -1.15 -49.58
C PRO A 197 -14.36 -0.24 -48.98
N PRO A 198 -13.49 0.40 -49.80
CA PRO A 198 -12.49 1.31 -49.27
C PRO A 198 -13.20 2.45 -48.52
N PRO A 199 -12.63 2.97 -47.43
CA PRO A 199 -13.29 4.02 -46.65
C PRO A 199 -13.54 5.24 -47.52
N GLU A 200 -14.80 5.61 -47.73
CA GLU A 200 -15.16 6.87 -48.38
C GLU A 200 -14.96 8.03 -47.39
N PRO A 201 -14.35 9.15 -47.81
CA PRO A 201 -14.25 10.34 -46.97
C PRO A 201 -15.64 10.97 -46.78
N ASN A 202 -16.02 11.21 -45.52
CA ASN A 202 -17.22 11.95 -45.07
C ASN A 202 -18.60 11.26 -45.13
N SER A 203 -18.77 10.13 -44.46
CA SER A 203 -20.09 9.54 -44.17
C SER A 203 -20.39 9.43 -42.66
N ASP A 204 -20.25 10.54 -41.92
CA ASP A 204 -20.80 10.63 -40.56
C ASP A 204 -22.26 11.11 -40.65
N LEU A 205 -23.20 10.15 -40.64
CA LEU A 205 -24.62 10.44 -40.43
C LEU A 205 -24.87 10.78 -38.95
N GLN A 206 -25.73 11.77 -38.70
CA GLN A 206 -26.02 12.32 -37.37
C GLN A 206 -26.44 11.23 -36.37
N GLY A 207 -25.68 11.11 -35.27
CA GLY A 207 -26.07 10.38 -34.04
C GLY A 207 -25.66 8.90 -33.95
N VAL A 208 -25.15 8.27 -35.00
CA VAL A 208 -24.70 6.87 -34.99
C VAL A 208 -23.22 6.80 -35.31
N ILE A 209 -22.42 6.12 -34.47
CA ILE A 209 -21.01 5.86 -34.80
C ILE A 209 -20.95 4.92 -36.01
N SER A 210 -20.43 5.44 -37.12
CA SER A 210 -20.03 4.64 -38.27
C SER A 210 -18.83 3.76 -37.87
N ILE A 211 -18.91 2.44 -38.10
CA ILE A 211 -17.81 1.51 -37.83
C ILE A 211 -16.70 1.77 -38.84
N LYS A 212 -15.78 2.67 -38.48
CA LYS A 212 -14.58 3.01 -39.26
C LYS A 212 -13.35 2.22 -38.81
N ASP A 213 -13.35 1.77 -37.55
CA ASP A 213 -12.27 1.02 -36.91
C ASP A 213 -12.80 0.03 -35.86
N ASN A 214 -11.91 -0.86 -35.39
CA ASN A 214 -12.24 -1.87 -34.38
C ASN A 214 -12.60 -1.28 -33.00
N ASP A 215 -12.22 -0.02 -32.72
CA ASP A 215 -12.64 0.70 -31.51
C ASP A 215 -14.14 0.99 -31.54
N SER A 216 -14.62 1.54 -32.65
CA SER A 216 -16.04 1.79 -32.90
C SER A 216 -16.87 0.49 -32.93
N LEU A 217 -16.32 -0.57 -33.52
CA LEU A 217 -16.95 -1.90 -33.51
C LEU A 217 -17.13 -2.41 -32.07
N ALA A 218 -16.08 -2.34 -31.25
CA ALA A 218 -16.14 -2.86 -29.89
C ALA A 218 -17.14 -2.09 -29.02
N ALA A 219 -17.18 -0.77 -29.14
CA ALA A 219 -18.16 0.06 -28.46
C ALA A 219 -19.60 -0.30 -28.86
N ARG A 220 -19.87 -0.42 -30.17
CA ARG A 220 -21.21 -0.74 -30.69
C ARG A 220 -21.64 -2.14 -30.29
N LEU A 221 -20.74 -3.12 -30.38
CA LEU A 221 -21.00 -4.50 -29.96
C LEU A 221 -21.28 -4.58 -28.46
N ALA A 222 -20.53 -3.86 -27.64
CA ALA A 222 -20.71 -3.88 -26.18
C ALA A 222 -22.10 -3.35 -25.77
N VAL A 223 -22.55 -2.24 -26.37
CA VAL A 223 -23.89 -1.69 -26.12
C VAL A 223 -24.99 -2.63 -26.64
N GLU A 224 -24.86 -3.14 -27.86
CA GLU A 224 -25.84 -4.04 -28.48
C GLU A 224 -25.99 -5.35 -27.69
N MET A 225 -24.87 -5.87 -27.19
CA MET A 225 -24.83 -7.05 -26.34
C MET A 225 -25.06 -6.74 -24.87
N LYS A 226 -25.37 -5.49 -24.48
CA LYS A 226 -25.62 -5.11 -23.08
C LYS A 226 -24.49 -5.59 -22.15
N ALA A 227 -23.26 -5.36 -22.56
CA ALA A 227 -22.09 -5.71 -21.77
C ALA A 227 -22.00 -4.79 -20.55
N ASP A 228 -21.55 -5.34 -19.43
CA ASP A 228 -21.33 -4.57 -18.21
C ASP A 228 -20.03 -3.76 -18.33
N LEU A 229 -19.03 -4.29 -19.04
CA LEU A 229 -17.69 -3.73 -19.16
C LEU A 229 -17.08 -3.93 -20.54
N LEU A 230 -16.54 -2.86 -21.12
CA LEU A 230 -15.65 -2.85 -22.28
C LEU A 230 -14.22 -2.50 -21.83
N ILE A 231 -13.28 -3.43 -22.04
CA ILE A 231 -11.84 -3.21 -21.82
C ILE A 231 -11.18 -2.99 -23.17
N ALA A 232 -10.76 -1.76 -23.46
CA ALA A 232 -10.07 -1.39 -24.69
C ALA A 232 -8.55 -1.41 -24.48
N LEU A 233 -7.90 -2.50 -24.88
CA LEU A 233 -6.44 -2.64 -24.81
C LEU A 233 -5.78 -1.99 -26.04
N SER A 234 -4.84 -1.07 -25.78
CA SER A 234 -4.04 -0.36 -26.79
C SER A 234 -2.55 -0.36 -26.44
N ASP A 235 -1.76 0.33 -27.24
CA ASP A 235 -0.37 0.73 -26.99
C ASP A 235 -0.20 1.92 -26.03
N VAL A 236 -1.29 2.55 -25.59
CA VAL A 236 -1.28 3.68 -24.64
C VAL A 236 -1.65 3.22 -23.23
N GLU A 237 -1.11 3.87 -22.19
CA GLU A 237 -1.49 3.61 -20.78
C GLU A 237 -2.92 4.00 -20.48
N GLY A 238 -3.41 5.09 -21.05
CA GLY A 238 -4.75 5.63 -20.85
C GLY A 238 -4.79 7.09 -21.28
N LEU A 239 -5.61 7.89 -20.63
CA LEU A 239 -5.66 9.35 -20.80
C LEU A 239 -4.67 10.01 -19.84
N TYR A 240 -4.02 11.07 -20.31
CA TYR A 240 -3.14 11.90 -19.50
C TYR A 240 -3.72 13.31 -19.37
N ASN A 241 -3.41 13.98 -18.26
CA ASN A 241 -3.78 15.38 -18.01
C ASN A 241 -2.99 16.38 -18.88
N SER A 242 -1.87 15.95 -19.46
CA SER A 242 -1.05 16.71 -20.40
C SER A 242 -0.41 15.75 -21.42
N PRO A 243 0.18 16.26 -22.53
CA PRO A 243 0.77 15.39 -23.54
C PRO A 243 1.82 14.42 -22.95
N PRO A 244 1.74 13.11 -23.29
CA PRO A 244 2.66 12.11 -22.76
C PRO A 244 4.09 12.41 -23.19
N GLY A 245 5.03 12.33 -22.25
CA GLY A 245 6.45 12.64 -22.46
C GLY A 245 6.91 14.00 -21.92
N THR A 246 5.99 14.80 -21.36
CA THR A 246 6.36 15.93 -20.49
C THR A 246 6.59 15.43 -19.05
N ASP A 247 7.51 16.05 -18.30
CA ASP A 247 7.85 15.63 -16.93
C ASP A 247 6.64 15.63 -15.97
N ASP A 248 5.62 16.44 -16.28
CA ASP A 248 4.40 16.59 -15.48
C ASP A 248 3.20 15.77 -15.97
N ALA A 249 3.34 14.96 -17.03
CA ALA A 249 2.25 14.13 -17.54
C ALA A 249 1.87 13.03 -16.55
N LYS A 250 0.64 13.11 -16.04
CA LYS A 250 0.05 12.13 -15.12
C LYS A 250 -1.11 11.41 -15.78
N LEU A 251 -1.17 10.10 -15.56
CA LEU A 251 -2.27 9.26 -16.01
C LEU A 251 -3.55 9.64 -15.24
N ILE A 252 -4.66 9.79 -15.96
CA ILE A 252 -5.99 10.01 -15.40
C ILE A 252 -6.58 8.65 -15.09
N ASP A 253 -6.76 8.35 -13.80
CA ASP A 253 -7.34 7.07 -13.36
C ASP A 253 -8.85 6.99 -13.63
N ILE A 254 -9.57 8.10 -13.49
CA ILE A 254 -11.01 8.18 -13.71
C ILE A 254 -11.30 9.39 -14.59
N PHE A 255 -11.94 9.16 -15.72
CA PHE A 255 -12.38 10.21 -16.63
C PHE A 255 -13.89 10.43 -16.50
N TYR A 256 -14.28 11.67 -16.26
CA TYR A 256 -15.66 12.12 -16.26
C TYR A 256 -15.95 12.90 -17.56
N PRO A 257 -17.03 12.58 -18.29
CA PRO A 257 -17.36 13.24 -19.56
C PRO A 257 -17.44 14.78 -19.51
N GLY A 258 -17.75 15.37 -18.34
CA GLY A 258 -17.75 16.84 -18.19
C GLY A 258 -16.38 17.48 -18.37
N ASP A 259 -15.29 16.72 -18.21
CA ASP A 259 -13.92 17.24 -18.31
C ASP A 259 -13.37 17.21 -19.74
N GLN A 260 -14.20 16.90 -20.74
CA GLN A 260 -13.78 16.68 -22.14
C GLN A 260 -13.00 17.85 -22.77
N GLN A 261 -13.21 19.09 -22.32
CA GLN A 261 -12.49 20.28 -22.80
C GLN A 261 -11.01 20.34 -22.33
N SER A 262 -10.63 19.52 -21.35
CA SER A 262 -9.28 19.49 -20.76
C SER A 262 -8.33 18.49 -21.44
N ILE A 263 -8.84 17.61 -22.32
CA ILE A 263 -8.01 16.58 -22.96
C ILE A 263 -7.30 17.13 -24.19
N ILE A 264 -5.97 17.03 -24.21
CA ILE A 264 -5.14 17.29 -25.39
C ILE A 264 -4.80 15.97 -26.08
N TYR A 265 -5.27 15.79 -27.32
CA TYR A 265 -4.99 14.58 -28.09
C TYR A 265 -3.60 14.64 -28.74
N GLY A 266 -2.80 13.59 -28.51
CA GLY A 266 -1.51 13.40 -29.18
C GLY A 266 -1.65 12.96 -30.65
N THR A 267 -0.51 12.83 -31.33
CA THR A 267 -0.42 12.39 -32.73
C THR A 267 -0.88 10.93 -32.93
N LYS A 268 -1.40 10.62 -34.13
CA LYS A 268 -1.91 9.27 -34.48
C LYS A 268 -0.80 8.22 -34.42
N SER A 269 -1.11 7.01 -33.91
CA SER A 269 -0.19 5.86 -33.90
C SER A 269 0.19 5.43 -35.33
N ARG A 270 1.40 4.89 -35.52
CA ARG A 270 1.90 4.43 -36.85
C ARG A 270 1.06 3.33 -37.51
N VAL A 271 0.40 2.46 -36.72
CA VAL A 271 -0.27 1.23 -37.22
C VAL A 271 -1.79 1.20 -37.06
N GLY A 272 -2.35 2.10 -36.26
CA GLY A 272 -3.80 2.19 -36.01
C GLY A 272 -4.47 3.16 -36.97
N ILE A 273 -5.64 2.78 -37.51
CA ILE A 273 -6.48 3.66 -38.33
C ILE A 273 -7.08 4.79 -37.45
N GLY A 274 -7.32 4.52 -36.16
CA GLY A 274 -7.89 5.46 -35.17
C GLY A 274 -6.87 5.99 -34.15
N GLY A 275 -6.83 7.31 -33.98
CA GLY A 275 -6.03 8.01 -32.95
C GLY A 275 -6.61 7.90 -31.53
N MET A 276 -6.07 8.65 -30.57
CA MET A 276 -6.63 8.70 -29.20
C MET A 276 -8.04 9.28 -29.16
N GLU A 277 -8.32 10.26 -30.01
CA GLU A 277 -9.65 10.85 -30.17
C GLU A 277 -10.72 9.81 -30.54
N ALA A 278 -10.42 8.90 -31.47
CA ALA A 278 -11.35 7.84 -31.87
C ALA A 278 -11.66 6.88 -30.70
N LYS A 279 -10.65 6.55 -29.88
CA LYS A 279 -10.81 5.69 -28.70
C LYS A 279 -11.67 6.34 -27.63
N VAL A 280 -11.44 7.63 -27.35
CA VAL A 280 -12.23 8.41 -26.39
C VAL A 280 -13.67 8.55 -26.88
N LYS A 281 -13.89 8.84 -28.17
CA LYS A 281 -15.22 8.94 -28.75
C LYS A 281 -15.99 7.61 -28.67
N ALA A 282 -15.34 6.49 -28.99
CA ALA A 282 -15.93 5.16 -28.85
C ALA A 282 -16.25 4.82 -27.39
N ALA A 283 -15.34 5.14 -26.45
CA ALA A 283 -15.55 4.93 -25.03
C ALA A 283 -16.71 5.75 -24.46
N LEU A 284 -16.81 7.04 -24.82
CA LEU A 284 -17.90 7.91 -24.38
C LEU A 284 -19.26 7.46 -24.91
N TRP A 285 -19.31 6.99 -26.16
CA TRP A 285 -20.54 6.46 -26.73
C TRP A 285 -20.98 5.15 -26.07
N ALA A 286 -20.05 4.24 -25.78
CA ALA A 286 -20.35 3.02 -25.04
C ALA A 286 -20.83 3.33 -23.61
N LEU A 287 -20.23 4.32 -22.95
CA LEU A 287 -20.66 4.81 -21.65
C LEU A 287 -22.10 5.33 -21.69
N GLN A 288 -22.42 6.20 -22.66
CA GLN A 288 -23.79 6.70 -22.90
C GLN A 288 -24.80 5.57 -23.20
N GLY A 289 -24.34 4.47 -23.80
CA GLY A 289 -25.12 3.25 -24.01
C GLY A 289 -25.26 2.35 -22.78
N GLY A 290 -24.76 2.77 -21.61
CA GLY A 290 -24.86 2.04 -20.35
C GLY A 290 -23.77 0.98 -20.12
N THR A 291 -22.69 1.00 -20.90
CA THR A 291 -21.54 0.09 -20.74
C THR A 291 -20.38 0.80 -20.06
N SER A 292 -19.83 0.28 -18.96
CA SER A 292 -18.60 0.83 -18.39
C SER A 292 -17.40 0.60 -19.28
N VAL A 293 -16.48 1.56 -19.36
CA VAL A 293 -15.31 1.46 -20.25
C VAL A 293 -14.01 1.69 -19.49
N VAL A 294 -13.00 0.87 -19.80
CA VAL A 294 -11.61 1.08 -19.37
C VAL A 294 -10.69 1.05 -20.59
N ILE A 295 -9.90 2.11 -20.78
CA ILE A 295 -8.82 2.14 -21.78
C ILE A 295 -7.51 1.86 -21.05
N ALA A 296 -6.75 0.84 -21.48
CA ALA A 296 -5.51 0.44 -20.82
C ALA A 296 -4.44 -0.04 -21.80
N ASN A 297 -3.19 -0.10 -21.31
CA ASN A 297 -2.07 -0.61 -22.08
C ASN A 297 -2.07 -2.15 -22.13
N GLY A 298 -2.08 -2.70 -23.34
CA GLY A 298 -1.92 -4.12 -23.61
C GLY A 298 -0.53 -4.51 -24.11
N THR A 299 0.43 -3.58 -24.24
CA THR A 299 1.76 -3.82 -24.82
C THR A 299 2.90 -3.95 -23.81
N HIS A 300 2.78 -3.35 -22.63
CA HIS A 300 3.86 -3.14 -21.67
C HIS A 300 4.10 -4.35 -20.74
N PRO A 301 5.27 -5.01 -20.77
CA PRO A 301 5.54 -6.28 -20.06
C PRO A 301 5.27 -6.26 -18.54
N LYS A 302 5.49 -5.12 -17.87
CA LYS A 302 5.22 -4.96 -16.42
C LYS A 302 3.73 -4.85 -16.07
N VAL A 303 2.88 -4.54 -17.05
CA VAL A 303 1.42 -4.34 -16.89
C VAL A 303 0.65 -5.52 -17.48
N THR A 304 1.17 -6.15 -18.54
CA THR A 304 0.48 -7.20 -19.30
C THR A 304 0.39 -8.57 -18.62
N GLY A 305 1.03 -8.78 -17.47
CA GLY A 305 0.91 -10.07 -16.75
C GLY A 305 -0.53 -10.37 -16.35
N HIS A 306 -1.27 -9.34 -15.91
CA HIS A 306 -2.61 -9.49 -15.33
C HIS A 306 -3.55 -8.30 -15.64
N VAL A 307 -3.32 -7.55 -16.72
CA VAL A 307 -4.07 -6.30 -17.05
C VAL A 307 -5.60 -6.44 -17.01
N ILE A 308 -6.17 -7.49 -17.60
CA ILE A 308 -7.62 -7.70 -17.68
C ILE A 308 -8.16 -8.06 -16.29
N THR A 309 -7.50 -9.00 -15.60
CA THR A 309 -7.89 -9.42 -14.26
C THR A 309 -7.73 -8.29 -13.24
N ASP A 310 -6.69 -7.47 -13.35
CA ASP A 310 -6.44 -6.31 -12.49
C ASP A 310 -7.53 -5.25 -12.65
N ILE A 311 -7.94 -4.98 -13.90
CA ILE A 311 -9.06 -4.08 -14.20
C ILE A 311 -10.36 -4.61 -13.61
N VAL A 312 -10.67 -5.89 -13.81
CA VAL A 312 -11.89 -6.52 -13.25
C VAL A 312 -11.84 -6.54 -11.72
N GLU A 313 -10.66 -6.67 -11.10
CA GLU A 313 -10.46 -6.54 -9.65
C GLU A 313 -10.59 -5.08 -9.15
N GLY A 314 -10.79 -4.12 -10.05
CA GLY A 314 -10.95 -2.70 -9.71
C GLY A 314 -9.65 -1.96 -9.41
N LYS A 315 -8.49 -2.54 -9.74
CA LYS A 315 -7.19 -1.86 -9.58
C LYS A 315 -7.10 -0.65 -10.52
N LYS A 316 -6.24 0.32 -10.18
CA LYS A 316 -5.96 1.52 -10.99
C LYS A 316 -5.06 1.22 -12.18
N VAL A 317 -5.60 0.44 -13.12
CA VAL A 317 -4.97 0.13 -14.40
C VAL A 317 -5.73 0.86 -15.50
N GLY A 318 -5.02 1.65 -16.29
CA GLY A 318 -5.57 2.48 -17.35
C GLY A 318 -6.52 3.57 -16.86
N THR A 319 -7.38 4.08 -17.74
CA THR A 319 -8.39 5.11 -17.42
C THR A 319 -9.79 4.52 -17.44
N PHE A 320 -10.52 4.67 -16.34
CA PHE A 320 -11.90 4.23 -16.17
C PHE A 320 -12.86 5.38 -16.46
N PHE A 321 -13.84 5.15 -17.33
CA PHE A 321 -14.83 6.14 -17.72
C PHE A 321 -16.05 6.00 -16.81
N SER A 322 -16.42 7.09 -16.14
CA SER A 322 -17.52 7.14 -15.16
C SER A 322 -18.47 8.30 -15.48
N GLU A 323 -19.79 8.04 -15.39
CA GLU A 323 -20.82 9.09 -15.46
C GLU A 323 -20.89 9.94 -14.19
N ILE A 324 -20.29 9.48 -13.09
CA ILE A 324 -20.26 10.22 -11.83
C ILE A 324 -18.91 10.91 -11.73
N GLN A 325 -18.95 12.24 -11.54
CA GLN A 325 -17.77 13.02 -11.21
C GLN A 325 -17.14 12.47 -9.91
N PRO A 326 -15.83 12.19 -9.89
CA PRO A 326 -15.16 11.77 -8.67
C PRO A 326 -15.47 12.74 -7.53
N ALA A 327 -16.02 12.22 -6.42
CA ALA A 327 -16.39 13.06 -5.29
C ALA A 327 -15.12 13.52 -4.56
N GLY A 328 -14.73 14.77 -4.78
CA GLY A 328 -13.63 15.44 -4.10
C GLY A 328 -12.29 15.39 -4.84
N PRO A 329 -11.29 16.11 -4.31
CA PRO A 329 -9.94 16.13 -4.88
C PRO A 329 -9.29 14.74 -4.86
N THR A 330 -8.48 14.43 -5.88
CA THR A 330 -7.70 13.18 -5.89
C THR A 330 -6.71 13.16 -4.72
N VAL A 331 -6.24 11.98 -4.34
CA VAL A 331 -5.26 11.83 -3.25
C VAL A 331 -4.00 12.63 -3.53
N GLU A 332 -3.52 12.65 -4.77
CA GLU A 332 -2.36 13.42 -5.19
C GLU A 332 -2.62 14.91 -4.99
N HIS A 333 -3.81 15.40 -5.36
CA HIS A 333 -4.17 16.80 -5.14
C HIS A 333 -4.28 17.13 -3.65
N GLN A 334 -4.93 16.27 -2.83
CA GLN A 334 -4.98 16.43 -1.38
C GLN A 334 -3.56 16.46 -0.78
N THR A 335 -2.68 15.60 -1.28
CA THR A 335 -1.29 15.53 -0.82
C THR A 335 -0.52 16.79 -1.19
N GLU A 336 -0.71 17.32 -2.40
CA GLU A 336 -0.08 18.57 -2.83
C GLU A 336 -0.57 19.76 -1.99
N MET A 337 -1.89 19.87 -1.78
CA MET A 337 -2.48 20.90 -0.93
C MET A 337 -1.95 20.81 0.52
N ALA A 338 -1.87 19.61 1.07
CA ALA A 338 -1.28 19.36 2.38
C ALA A 338 0.19 19.76 2.43
N ARG A 339 0.97 19.42 1.39
CA ARG A 339 2.40 19.74 1.30
C ARG A 339 2.65 21.25 1.22
N ILE A 340 1.89 21.96 0.40
CA ILE A 340 1.96 23.43 0.28
C ILE A 340 1.60 24.07 1.62
N SER A 341 0.46 23.69 2.20
CA SER A 341 0.00 24.26 3.47
C SER A 341 0.90 23.88 4.65
N GLY A 342 1.50 22.69 4.63
CA GLY A 342 2.49 22.23 5.60
C GLY A 342 3.78 23.05 5.60
N ARG A 343 4.23 23.53 4.44
CA ARG A 343 5.35 24.48 4.36
C ARG A 343 5.02 25.80 5.04
N THR A 344 3.81 26.32 4.83
CA THR A 344 3.33 27.52 5.53
C THR A 344 3.20 27.28 7.03
N LEU A 345 2.71 26.11 7.44
CA LEU A 345 2.61 25.69 8.83
C LEU A 345 3.99 25.62 9.50
N ALA A 346 5.00 25.10 8.80
CA ALA A 346 6.38 25.07 9.27
C ALA A 346 6.98 26.47 9.47
N SER A 347 6.59 27.45 8.64
CA SER A 347 7.06 28.84 8.77
C SER A 347 6.34 29.67 9.83
N LEU A 348 5.23 29.18 10.39
CA LEU A 348 4.54 29.87 11.49
C LEU A 348 5.43 29.97 12.73
N GLN A 349 5.21 31.00 13.53
CA GLN A 349 5.86 31.14 14.82
C GLN A 349 5.35 30.07 15.81
N PRO A 350 6.17 29.63 16.78
CA PRO A 350 5.78 28.60 17.75
C PRO A 350 4.46 28.88 18.50
N HIS A 351 4.20 30.14 18.84
CA HIS A 351 2.99 30.53 19.55
C HIS A 351 1.73 30.38 18.67
N GLN A 352 1.82 30.63 17.36
CA GLN A 352 0.71 30.44 16.41
C GLN A 352 0.35 28.97 16.28
N ARG A 353 1.34 28.07 16.17
CA ARG A 353 1.10 26.62 16.17
C ARG A 353 0.46 26.15 17.49
N SER A 354 0.90 26.73 18.61
CA SER A 354 0.32 26.44 19.93
C SER A 354 -1.14 26.89 20.03
N GLU A 355 -1.47 28.07 19.48
CA GLU A 355 -2.83 28.61 19.44
C GLU A 355 -3.77 27.71 18.65
N ILE A 356 -3.34 27.21 17.49
CA ILE A 356 -4.12 26.23 16.69
C ILE A 356 -4.47 25.00 17.53
N ILE A 357 -3.48 24.43 18.24
CA ILE A 357 -3.69 23.22 19.05
C ILE A 357 -4.63 23.50 20.23
N CYS A 358 -4.48 24.66 20.89
CA CYS A 358 -5.39 25.09 21.94
C CYS A 358 -6.82 25.29 21.43
N ARG A 359 -6.99 25.89 20.25
CA ARG A 359 -8.30 26.06 19.63
C ARG A 359 -8.95 24.72 19.30
N LEU A 360 -8.18 23.76 18.79
CA LEU A 360 -8.67 22.40 18.58
C LEU A 360 -9.14 21.75 19.90
N ALA A 361 -8.39 21.92 20.99
CA ALA A 361 -8.77 21.41 22.31
C ALA A 361 -10.09 22.02 22.84
N GLU A 362 -10.30 23.32 22.59
CA GLU A 362 -11.56 24.01 22.91
C GLU A 362 -12.72 23.48 22.08
N LEU A 363 -12.55 23.37 20.77
CA LEU A 363 -13.56 22.84 19.84
C LEU A 363 -14.00 21.43 20.22
N LEU A 364 -13.09 20.55 20.66
CA LEU A 364 -13.43 19.21 21.14
C LEU A 364 -14.38 19.23 22.36
N THR A 365 -14.32 20.28 23.17
CA THR A 365 -15.16 20.46 24.36
C THR A 365 -16.48 21.14 23.98
N GLU A 366 -16.40 22.25 23.23
CA GLU A 366 -17.55 23.02 22.73
C GLU A 366 -18.50 22.17 21.86
N LYS A 367 -17.93 21.29 21.02
CA LYS A 367 -18.66 20.47 20.05
C LYS A 367 -18.81 19.01 20.50
N SER A 368 -18.68 18.76 21.80
CA SER A 368 -18.73 17.41 22.37
C SER A 368 -20.02 16.65 22.03
N GLU A 369 -21.18 17.30 22.10
CA GLU A 369 -22.47 16.67 21.76
C GLU A 369 -22.55 16.24 20.28
N GLU A 370 -22.06 17.09 19.36
CA GLU A 370 -22.04 16.80 17.93
C GLU A 370 -21.10 15.60 17.63
N ILE A 371 -19.92 15.57 18.27
CA ILE A 371 -18.96 14.47 18.14
C ILE A 371 -19.56 13.15 18.64
N LEU A 372 -20.18 13.17 19.83
CA LEU A 372 -20.77 11.98 20.45
C LEU A 372 -21.97 11.46 19.65
N THR A 373 -22.75 12.36 19.06
CA THR A 373 -23.86 11.99 18.18
C THR A 373 -23.36 11.27 16.93
N ALA A 374 -22.32 11.79 16.26
CA ALA A 374 -21.72 11.11 15.11
C ALA A 374 -21.07 9.77 15.49
N ASN A 375 -20.43 9.69 16.66
CA ASN A 375 -19.87 8.44 17.15
C ASN A 375 -20.94 7.40 17.47
N LYS A 376 -22.09 7.82 18.00
CA LYS A 376 -23.23 6.94 18.22
C LYS A 376 -23.73 6.34 16.90
N THR A 377 -23.87 7.15 15.84
CA THR A 377 -24.24 6.65 14.51
C THR A 377 -23.25 5.61 13.98
N ASP A 378 -21.94 5.86 14.11
CA ASP A 378 -20.91 4.89 13.70
C ASP A 378 -20.97 3.60 14.53
N MET A 379 -21.18 3.70 15.85
CA MET A 379 -21.34 2.56 16.74
C MET A 379 -22.57 1.72 16.39
N ASP A 380 -23.71 2.37 16.12
CA ASP A 380 -24.94 1.70 15.73
C ASP A 380 -24.76 0.98 14.40
N LEU A 381 -24.18 1.61 13.39
CA LEU A 381 -23.87 0.99 12.10
C LEU A 381 -22.92 -0.21 12.25
N ALA A 382 -21.89 -0.09 13.09
CA ALA A 382 -20.94 -1.16 13.35
C ALA A 382 -21.59 -2.38 14.04
N VAL A 383 -22.51 -2.14 14.98
CA VAL A 383 -23.26 -3.20 15.67
C VAL A 383 -24.26 -3.87 14.73
N HIS A 384 -25.02 -3.09 13.95
CA HIS A 384 -25.99 -3.64 12.99
C HIS A 384 -25.32 -4.46 11.88
N ALA A 385 -24.15 -4.02 11.42
CA ALA A 385 -23.37 -4.80 10.48
C ALA A 385 -22.94 -6.15 11.07
N GLY A 386 -22.67 -6.24 12.38
CA GLY A 386 -22.33 -7.51 13.06
C GLY A 386 -20.94 -8.09 12.77
N HIS A 387 -20.09 -7.38 12.02
CA HIS A 387 -18.79 -7.88 11.55
C HIS A 387 -17.59 -7.44 12.41
N LEU A 388 -17.75 -6.48 13.34
CA LEU A 388 -16.62 -5.97 14.13
C LEU A 388 -16.43 -6.72 15.46
N PRO A 389 -15.20 -7.19 15.78
CA PRO A 389 -14.91 -7.80 17.07
C PRO A 389 -15.15 -6.83 18.25
N PRO A 390 -15.53 -7.33 19.45
CA PRO A 390 -15.80 -6.49 20.62
C PRO A 390 -14.64 -5.56 21.00
N ALA A 391 -13.40 -6.01 20.80
CA ALA A 391 -12.21 -5.20 21.07
C ALA A 391 -12.10 -3.97 20.13
N MET A 392 -12.56 -4.07 18.88
CA MET A 392 -12.59 -2.94 17.95
C MET A 392 -13.74 -1.99 18.29
N LEU A 393 -14.92 -2.50 18.65
CA LEU A 393 -16.03 -1.66 19.12
C LEU A 393 -15.64 -0.81 20.35
N LYS A 394 -14.93 -1.42 21.32
CA LYS A 394 -14.42 -0.67 22.49
C LYS A 394 -13.46 0.46 22.10
N ARG A 395 -12.64 0.26 21.07
CA ARG A 395 -11.72 1.28 20.55
C ARG A 395 -12.46 2.37 19.76
N LEU A 396 -13.52 2.00 19.03
CA LEU A 396 -14.35 2.92 18.25
C LEU A 396 -15.14 3.90 19.14
N SER A 397 -15.56 3.45 20.33
CA SER A 397 -16.37 4.26 21.24
C SER A 397 -15.63 5.50 21.77
N LEU A 398 -16.29 6.65 21.68
CA LEU A 398 -15.90 7.90 22.35
C LEU A 398 -16.82 8.16 23.55
N SER A 399 -16.27 8.78 24.58
CA SER A 399 -17.00 9.18 25.77
C SER A 399 -16.63 10.61 26.15
N PRO A 400 -17.47 11.33 26.93
CA PRO A 400 -17.14 12.66 27.41
C PRO A 400 -15.77 12.70 28.12
N ALA A 401 -15.50 11.71 28.98
CA ALA A 401 -14.22 11.58 29.68
C ALA A 401 -13.02 11.44 28.70
N LYS A 402 -13.17 10.68 27.61
CA LYS A 402 -12.13 10.58 26.57
C LYS A 402 -11.91 11.92 25.87
N LEU A 403 -12.98 12.65 25.54
CA LEU A 403 -12.85 13.98 24.90
C LEU A 403 -12.15 14.98 25.82
N THR A 404 -12.49 14.99 27.11
CA THR A 404 -11.79 15.83 28.10
C THR A 404 -10.32 15.46 28.22
N ALA A 405 -10.01 14.16 28.30
CA ALA A 405 -8.61 13.69 28.36
C ALA A 405 -7.82 14.07 27.09
N LEU A 406 -8.45 13.98 25.91
CA LEU A 406 -7.87 14.44 24.65
C LEU A 406 -7.59 15.94 24.67
N ALA A 407 -8.55 16.76 25.09
CA ALA A 407 -8.37 18.21 25.18
C ALA A 407 -7.22 18.59 26.13
N VAL A 408 -7.10 17.92 27.27
CA VAL A 408 -5.97 18.10 28.21
C VAL A 408 -4.64 17.72 27.55
N GLY A 409 -4.58 16.57 26.89
CA GLY A 409 -3.37 16.12 26.18
C GLY A 409 -2.95 17.09 25.07
N LEU A 410 -3.90 17.64 24.31
CA LEU A 410 -3.63 18.66 23.29
C LEU A 410 -3.03 19.93 23.90
N ARG A 411 -3.57 20.42 25.02
CA ARG A 411 -3.00 21.59 25.72
C ARG A 411 -1.58 21.32 26.23
N GLN A 412 -1.29 20.10 26.70
CA GLN A 412 0.06 19.72 27.10
C GLN A 412 1.04 19.76 25.90
N ILE A 413 0.62 19.27 24.74
CA ILE A 413 1.42 19.35 23.50
C ILE A 413 1.67 20.81 23.11
N ALA A 414 0.64 21.66 23.14
CA ALA A 414 0.76 23.08 22.80
C ALA A 414 1.81 23.81 23.67
N VAL A 415 1.89 23.48 24.96
CA VAL A 415 2.87 24.07 25.88
C VAL A 415 4.27 23.49 25.64
N ALA A 416 4.39 22.16 25.55
CA ALA A 416 5.69 21.49 25.51
C ALA A 416 6.43 21.64 24.18
N ALA A 417 5.72 21.88 23.07
CA ALA A 417 6.30 21.76 21.74
C ALA A 417 6.84 23.06 21.11
N ARG A 418 6.87 24.18 21.85
CA ARG A 418 7.27 25.50 21.31
C ARG A 418 8.65 25.47 20.63
N ASP A 419 9.62 24.78 21.21
CA ASP A 419 11.00 24.76 20.73
C ASP A 419 11.30 23.52 19.87
N SER A 420 10.28 22.88 19.29
CA SER A 420 10.48 21.63 18.52
C SER A 420 11.04 21.86 17.11
N VAL A 421 10.64 22.95 16.46
CA VAL A 421 11.00 23.30 15.08
C VAL A 421 12.01 24.45 15.11
N GLY A 422 13.11 24.32 14.36
CA GLY A 422 14.18 25.33 14.31
C GLY A 422 15.17 25.26 15.48
N ARG A 423 15.16 24.18 16.27
CA ARG A 423 16.06 24.03 17.42
C ARG A 423 17.47 23.70 16.97
N VAL A 424 18.44 24.51 17.38
CA VAL A 424 19.87 24.24 17.15
C VAL A 424 20.31 23.06 18.02
N LEU A 425 20.73 21.98 17.37
CA LEU A 425 21.27 20.78 18.03
C LEU A 425 22.78 20.86 18.21
N ARG A 426 23.46 21.44 17.21
CA ARG A 426 24.92 21.62 17.19
C ARG A 426 25.24 22.92 16.48
N ARG A 427 26.22 23.66 17.01
CA ARG A 427 26.80 24.85 16.37
C ARG A 427 28.31 24.75 16.48
N THR A 428 29.01 24.81 15.36
CA THR A 428 30.46 24.67 15.30
C THR A 428 31.04 25.76 14.41
N ARG A 429 31.99 26.53 14.93
CA ARG A 429 32.82 27.40 14.09
C ARG A 429 33.88 26.53 13.42
N VAL A 430 33.75 26.32 12.12
CA VAL A 430 34.64 25.45 11.34
C VAL A 430 35.93 26.18 10.97
N ALA A 431 35.82 27.46 10.60
CA ALA A 431 36.95 28.33 10.30
C ALA A 431 36.60 29.79 10.62
N HIS A 432 37.56 30.70 10.44
CA HIS A 432 37.29 32.14 10.52
C HIS A 432 36.17 32.51 9.53
N ASN A 433 35.11 33.16 10.02
CA ASN A 433 33.90 33.51 9.26
C ASN A 433 33.12 32.32 8.65
N LEU A 434 33.30 31.09 9.14
CA LEU A 434 32.50 29.93 8.73
C LEU A 434 31.89 29.22 9.94
N GLU A 435 30.60 29.42 10.16
CA GLU A 435 29.82 28.75 11.21
C GLU A 435 28.87 27.72 10.61
N LEU A 436 28.86 26.53 11.17
CA LEU A 436 27.99 25.42 10.80
C LEU A 436 26.97 25.17 11.92
N GLU A 437 25.69 25.17 11.57
CA GLU A 437 24.59 24.83 12.48
C GLU A 437 23.82 23.61 11.98
N GLN A 438 23.51 22.70 12.88
CA GLN A 438 22.56 21.62 12.67
C GLN A 438 21.27 21.96 13.43
N ILE A 439 20.16 22.09 12.71
CA ILE A 439 18.86 22.48 13.28
C ILE A 439 17.80 21.40 13.07
N THR A 440 16.74 21.43 13.88
CA THR A 440 15.55 20.61 13.65
C THR A 440 14.66 21.23 12.58
N VAL A 441 14.16 20.40 11.67
CA VAL A 441 13.18 20.76 10.63
C VAL A 441 12.06 19.71 10.61
N PRO A 442 10.85 20.05 10.12
CA PRO A 442 9.81 19.05 9.91
C PRO A 442 10.28 17.96 8.95
N ILE A 443 9.71 16.77 9.07
CA ILE A 443 9.97 15.66 8.15
C ILE A 443 9.38 15.98 6.77
N GLY A 444 8.18 16.57 6.73
CA GLY A 444 7.46 16.91 5.52
C GLY A 444 5.99 16.54 5.62
N VAL A 445 5.57 15.56 4.83
CA VAL A 445 4.20 15.03 4.77
C VAL A 445 4.12 13.67 5.45
N LEU A 446 3.28 13.57 6.47
CA LEU A 446 3.01 12.35 7.21
C LEU A 446 1.72 11.69 6.71
N LEU A 447 1.71 10.37 6.53
CA LEU A 447 0.49 9.61 6.32
C LEU A 447 0.20 8.74 7.54
N VAL A 448 -0.91 9.01 8.23
CA VAL A 448 -1.36 8.20 9.36
C VAL A 448 -2.55 7.34 8.93
N ILE A 449 -2.37 6.02 8.98
CA ILE A 449 -3.41 5.04 8.66
C ILE A 449 -3.85 4.38 9.96
N PHE A 450 -5.14 4.46 10.30
CA PHE A 450 -5.65 3.99 11.58
C PHE A 450 -7.02 3.31 11.46
N GLU A 451 -7.28 2.33 12.33
CA GLU A 451 -8.53 1.56 12.38
C GLU A 451 -9.18 1.64 13.77
N ALA A 452 -10.50 1.76 13.77
CA ALA A 452 -11.40 1.78 14.92
C ALA A 452 -10.94 2.67 16.08
N ARG A 453 -10.27 3.80 15.77
CA ARG A 453 -9.66 4.71 16.75
C ARG A 453 -9.87 6.17 16.35
N PRO A 454 -11.10 6.70 16.45
CA PRO A 454 -11.36 8.10 16.10
C PRO A 454 -10.62 9.08 17.01
N ASP A 455 -10.30 8.68 18.25
CA ASP A 455 -9.48 9.45 19.21
C ASP A 455 -8.05 9.70 18.72
N CYS A 456 -7.53 8.85 17.82
CA CYS A 456 -6.22 9.01 17.23
C CYS A 456 -6.12 10.28 16.38
N LEU A 457 -7.21 10.67 15.68
CA LEU A 457 -7.22 11.78 14.73
C LEU A 457 -6.77 13.11 15.38
N PRO A 458 -7.43 13.63 16.43
CA PRO A 458 -6.99 14.89 17.05
C PRO A 458 -5.59 14.80 17.66
N GLN A 459 -5.17 13.63 18.15
CA GLN A 459 -3.82 13.44 18.71
C GLN A 459 -2.74 13.61 17.64
N VAL A 460 -2.88 12.91 16.51
CA VAL A 460 -1.86 12.96 15.45
C VAL A 460 -1.91 14.30 14.71
N SER A 461 -3.08 14.93 14.58
CA SER A 461 -3.20 16.30 14.08
C SER A 461 -2.42 17.27 14.95
N ALA A 462 -2.61 17.22 16.28
CA ALA A 462 -1.91 18.10 17.20
C ALA A 462 -0.38 17.89 17.18
N LEU A 463 0.09 16.64 17.11
CA LEU A 463 1.52 16.34 16.99
C LEU A 463 2.11 16.81 15.66
N ALA A 464 1.40 16.62 14.55
CA ALA A 464 1.83 17.10 13.24
C ALA A 464 1.90 18.64 13.22
N ILE A 465 0.88 19.32 13.75
CA ILE A 465 0.84 20.77 13.89
C ILE A 465 2.00 21.27 14.76
N ALA A 466 2.21 20.67 15.92
CA ALA A 466 3.29 21.03 16.84
C ALA A 466 4.68 20.93 16.19
N SER A 467 4.88 19.90 15.37
CA SER A 467 6.14 19.60 14.68
C SER A 467 6.25 20.22 13.28
N GLY A 468 5.27 21.02 12.85
CA GLY A 468 5.27 21.71 11.55
C GLY A 468 5.15 20.79 10.34
N ASN A 469 4.59 19.59 10.51
CA ASN A 469 4.39 18.62 9.42
C ASN A 469 3.00 18.74 8.81
N ALA A 470 2.91 18.51 7.50
CA ALA A 470 1.64 18.22 6.84
C ALA A 470 1.16 16.82 7.22
N LEU A 471 -0.15 16.60 7.17
CA LEU A 471 -0.75 15.35 7.60
C LEU A 471 -1.86 14.88 6.68
N LEU A 472 -1.71 13.66 6.17
CA LEU A 472 -2.76 12.87 5.54
C LEU A 472 -3.29 11.84 6.53
N LEU A 473 -4.61 11.77 6.65
CA LEU A 473 -5.31 10.86 7.54
C LEU A 473 -6.09 9.85 6.72
N LYS A 474 -5.87 8.56 6.96
CA LYS A 474 -6.71 7.49 6.41
C LYS A 474 -7.31 6.68 7.54
N GLY A 475 -8.54 7.02 7.90
CA GLY A 475 -9.35 6.27 8.86
C GLY A 475 -10.01 5.04 8.23
N GLY A 476 -10.39 4.09 9.08
CA GLY A 476 -11.25 2.97 8.73
C GLY A 476 -12.69 3.41 8.44
N LYS A 477 -13.42 2.57 7.68
CA LYS A 477 -14.79 2.84 7.22
C LYS A 477 -15.80 2.87 8.37
N GLU A 478 -15.51 2.13 9.43
CA GLU A 478 -16.31 2.02 10.66
C GLU A 478 -16.39 3.31 11.48
N ALA A 479 -15.49 4.28 11.26
CA ALA A 479 -15.43 5.54 12.00
C ALA A 479 -15.66 6.76 11.08
N ALA A 480 -16.33 6.57 9.94
CA ALA A 480 -16.40 7.57 8.88
C ALA A 480 -17.08 8.88 9.34
N ASN A 481 -18.19 8.81 10.08
CA ASN A 481 -18.92 10.00 10.52
C ASN A 481 -18.14 10.74 11.61
N THR A 482 -17.57 9.99 12.56
CA THR A 482 -16.77 10.54 13.66
C THR A 482 -15.52 11.24 13.13
N ASN A 483 -14.78 10.58 12.23
CA ASN A 483 -13.56 11.13 11.64
C ASN A 483 -13.86 12.40 10.82
N ARG A 484 -15.00 12.44 10.12
CA ARG A 484 -15.41 13.63 9.36
C ARG A 484 -15.58 14.85 10.26
N ILE A 485 -16.31 14.72 11.37
CA ILE A 485 -16.50 15.85 12.30
C ILE A 485 -15.17 16.25 12.93
N LEU A 486 -14.38 15.29 13.42
CA LEU A 486 -13.09 15.59 14.05
C LEU A 486 -12.10 16.27 13.09
N HIS A 487 -12.10 15.87 11.81
CA HIS A 487 -11.32 16.52 10.75
C HIS A 487 -11.81 17.95 10.48
N GLN A 488 -13.12 18.16 10.40
CA GLN A 488 -13.70 19.50 10.24
C GLN A 488 -13.29 20.45 11.38
N LEU A 489 -13.29 19.97 12.62
CA LEU A 489 -12.83 20.76 13.77
C LEU A 489 -11.32 21.06 13.70
N ALA A 490 -10.51 20.12 13.23
CA ALA A 490 -9.08 20.34 12.99
C ALA A 490 -8.84 21.41 11.91
N GLN A 491 -9.59 21.35 10.80
CA GLN A 491 -9.53 22.38 9.75
C GLN A 491 -9.98 23.74 10.29
N GLN A 492 -11.06 23.80 11.07
CA GLN A 492 -11.52 25.04 11.69
C GLN A 492 -10.45 25.68 12.59
N ALA A 493 -9.74 24.87 13.38
CA ALA A 493 -8.64 25.36 14.21
C ALA A 493 -7.45 25.87 13.40
N LEU A 494 -7.09 25.17 12.31
CA LEU A 494 -6.01 25.55 11.39
C LEU A 494 -6.30 26.84 10.61
N SER A 495 -7.57 27.06 10.26
CA SER A 495 -8.00 28.23 9.50
C SER A 495 -7.75 29.57 10.21
N VAL A 496 -7.56 29.56 11.54
CA VAL A 496 -7.16 30.76 12.32
C VAL A 496 -5.90 31.42 11.76
N HIS A 497 -4.96 30.61 11.23
CA HIS A 497 -3.71 31.09 10.64
C HIS A 497 -3.60 30.76 9.14
N GLY A 498 -4.73 30.52 8.45
CA GLY A 498 -4.75 30.28 7.01
C GLY A 498 -4.11 28.97 6.54
N VAL A 499 -3.98 27.98 7.43
CA VAL A 499 -3.33 26.67 7.14
C VAL A 499 -4.32 25.50 7.18
N GLY A 500 -5.59 25.76 6.86
CA GLY A 500 -6.70 24.79 6.90
C GLY A 500 -6.45 23.50 6.10
N GLU A 501 -5.64 23.60 5.05
CA GLU A 501 -5.35 22.48 4.14
C GLU A 501 -4.19 21.60 4.60
N ALA A 502 -3.46 21.96 5.68
CA ALA A 502 -2.29 21.21 6.16
C ALA A 502 -2.64 19.81 6.71
N VAL A 503 -3.90 19.58 7.08
CA VAL A 503 -4.42 18.30 7.54
C VAL A 503 -5.57 17.86 6.64
N GLN A 504 -5.38 16.76 5.91
CA GLN A 504 -6.36 16.21 4.97
C GLN A 504 -6.87 14.85 5.41
N LEU A 505 -8.17 14.61 5.23
CA LEU A 505 -8.78 13.29 5.40
C LEU A 505 -8.94 12.64 4.03
N VAL A 506 -8.21 11.56 3.80
CA VAL A 506 -8.28 10.76 2.58
C VAL A 506 -9.58 9.96 2.56
N SER A 507 -10.25 9.94 1.40
CA SER A 507 -11.47 9.17 1.18
C SER A 507 -11.30 7.70 1.58
N THR A 508 -12.31 7.12 2.21
CA THR A 508 -12.29 5.71 2.61
C THR A 508 -12.30 4.74 1.43
N ARG A 509 -12.58 5.24 0.21
CA ARG A 509 -12.57 4.49 -1.05
C ARG A 509 -11.17 4.24 -1.58
N GLU A 510 -10.20 5.06 -1.19
CA GLU A 510 -8.82 4.94 -1.65
C GLU A 510 -8.14 3.75 -0.99
N ASP A 511 -7.51 2.93 -1.82
CA ASP A 511 -6.80 1.75 -1.35
C ASP A 511 -5.50 2.17 -0.65
N VAL A 512 -5.22 1.52 0.48
CA VAL A 512 -4.00 1.76 1.26
C VAL A 512 -2.74 1.53 0.41
N GLU A 513 -2.81 0.61 -0.55
CA GLU A 513 -1.71 0.32 -1.46
C GLU A 513 -1.38 1.51 -2.38
N ASP A 514 -2.39 2.25 -2.85
CA ASP A 514 -2.17 3.41 -3.71
C ASP A 514 -1.48 4.53 -2.94
N LEU A 515 -1.89 4.77 -1.69
CA LEU A 515 -1.23 5.70 -0.78
C LEU A 515 0.24 5.32 -0.53
N CYS A 516 0.54 4.03 -0.45
CA CYS A 516 1.89 3.52 -0.25
C CYS A 516 2.81 3.69 -1.46
N ARG A 517 2.27 4.07 -2.64
CA ARG A 517 3.03 4.33 -3.88
C ARG A 517 3.43 5.80 -4.05
N LEU A 518 2.97 6.70 -3.18
CA LEU A 518 3.24 8.14 -3.28
C LEU A 518 4.60 8.52 -2.66
N ASP A 519 5.68 7.81 -3.02
CA ASP A 519 7.02 7.98 -2.44
C ASP A 519 7.66 9.32 -2.72
N LYS A 520 7.22 10.00 -3.79
CA LYS A 520 7.64 11.37 -4.11
C LYS A 520 6.90 12.45 -3.32
N MET A 521 5.80 12.10 -2.65
CA MET A 521 4.91 13.08 -2.00
C MET A 521 4.77 12.87 -0.50
N ILE A 522 4.91 11.63 -0.01
CA ILE A 522 4.76 11.24 1.40
C ILE A 522 6.12 10.85 1.97
N ASP A 523 6.51 11.47 3.07
CA ASP A 523 7.84 11.33 3.67
C ASP A 523 7.89 10.27 4.79
N LEU A 524 6.74 9.97 5.43
CA LEU A 524 6.66 8.95 6.49
C LEU A 524 5.24 8.37 6.62
N ILE A 525 5.13 7.05 6.76
CA ILE A 525 3.86 6.36 7.06
C ILE A 525 3.83 5.88 8.52
N ILE A 526 2.72 6.14 9.21
CA ILE A 526 2.50 5.74 10.61
C ILE A 526 1.23 4.89 10.71
N PRO A 527 1.35 3.55 10.69
CA PRO A 527 0.19 2.67 10.86
C PRO A 527 -0.18 2.50 12.34
N ARG A 528 -1.47 2.68 12.66
CA ARG A 528 -2.05 2.56 14.01
C ARG A 528 -3.22 1.60 14.01
N GLY A 529 -2.92 0.30 14.07
CA GLY A 529 -3.94 -0.75 14.07
C GLY A 529 -3.41 -2.09 14.55
N SER A 530 -3.97 -3.15 13.99
CA SER A 530 -3.59 -4.53 14.17
C SER A 530 -2.22 -4.81 13.58
N SER A 531 -1.56 -5.85 14.10
CA SER A 531 -0.30 -6.37 13.57
C SER A 531 -0.40 -6.70 12.08
N GLN A 532 -1.56 -7.17 11.63
CA GLN A 532 -1.80 -7.49 10.23
C GLN A 532 -1.81 -6.24 9.35
N LEU A 533 -2.51 -5.18 9.76
CA LEU A 533 -2.50 -3.89 9.07
C LEU A 533 -1.08 -3.34 8.94
N VAL A 534 -0.32 -3.32 10.05
CA VAL A 534 1.07 -2.83 10.07
C VAL A 534 1.94 -3.62 9.10
N ARG A 535 1.87 -4.97 9.11
CA ARG A 535 2.64 -5.83 8.20
C ARG A 535 2.25 -5.62 6.73
N ASN A 536 0.97 -5.45 6.44
CA ASN A 536 0.50 -5.19 5.08
C ASN A 536 1.06 -3.87 4.55
N ILE A 537 1.01 -2.81 5.36
CA ILE A 537 1.56 -1.49 5.01
C ILE A 537 3.08 -1.56 4.83
N GLN A 538 3.80 -2.24 5.71
CA GLN A 538 5.25 -2.44 5.57
C GLN A 538 5.64 -3.19 4.28
N ARG A 539 4.80 -4.11 3.80
CA ARG A 539 5.03 -4.81 2.53
C ARG A 539 4.68 -3.96 1.31
N ALA A 540 3.63 -3.15 1.42
CA ALA A 540 3.15 -2.30 0.34
C ALA A 540 4.02 -1.04 0.15
N ALA A 541 4.48 -0.44 1.23
CA ALA A 541 5.32 0.75 1.23
C ALA A 541 6.74 0.44 0.73
N LYS A 542 6.97 0.69 -0.56
CA LYS A 542 8.29 0.61 -1.20
C LYS A 542 8.83 2.02 -1.37
N GLY A 543 9.90 2.36 -0.66
CA GLY A 543 10.55 3.68 -0.75
C GLY A 543 10.17 4.64 0.38
N ILE A 544 8.97 4.54 0.95
CA ILE A 544 8.54 5.38 2.07
C ILE A 544 8.88 4.71 3.41
N PRO A 545 9.58 5.40 4.33
CA PRO A 545 9.81 4.89 5.68
C PRO A 545 8.48 4.64 6.43
N VAL A 546 8.43 3.56 7.20
CA VAL A 546 7.25 3.20 8.01
C VAL A 546 7.62 3.18 9.50
N LEU A 547 6.95 4.02 10.30
CA LEU A 547 7.12 4.08 11.75
C LEU A 547 5.94 3.38 12.45
N GLY A 548 6.15 2.13 12.85
CA GLY A 548 5.18 1.36 13.62
C GLY A 548 5.79 0.09 14.19
N HIS A 549 5.07 -0.55 15.12
CA HIS A 549 5.45 -1.85 15.66
C HIS A 549 4.44 -2.91 15.19
N SER A 550 4.92 -4.03 14.66
CA SER A 550 4.05 -5.13 14.28
C SER A 550 3.66 -6.00 15.48
N GLU A 551 4.49 -6.05 16.53
CA GLU A 551 4.30 -6.95 17.68
C GLU A 551 4.75 -6.27 18.99
N GLY A 552 4.10 -6.65 20.09
CA GLY A 552 4.31 -6.09 21.43
C GLY A 552 4.56 -7.17 22.49
N ILE A 553 5.61 -7.98 22.29
CA ILE A 553 5.90 -9.09 23.20
C ILE A 553 6.73 -8.56 24.39
N CYS A 554 6.04 -8.08 25.42
CA CYS A 554 6.68 -7.52 26.61
C CYS A 554 6.95 -8.59 27.69
N HIS A 555 8.05 -8.39 28.41
CA HIS A 555 8.55 -9.34 29.40
C HIS A 555 8.73 -8.65 30.75
N VAL A 556 8.37 -9.33 31.83
CA VAL A 556 8.75 -8.95 33.20
C VAL A 556 9.69 -10.02 33.74
N TYR A 557 10.84 -9.63 34.25
CA TYR A 557 11.79 -10.54 34.88
C TYR A 557 11.82 -10.29 36.40
N VAL A 558 11.48 -11.33 37.16
CA VAL A 558 11.52 -11.35 38.63
C VAL A 558 12.84 -11.96 39.06
N ASP A 559 13.74 -11.09 39.54
CA ASP A 559 15.04 -11.49 40.07
C ASP A 559 14.96 -12.10 41.47
N GLY A 560 15.99 -12.85 41.88
CA GLY A 560 16.07 -13.45 43.22
C GLY A 560 16.10 -12.41 44.35
N GLU A 561 16.60 -11.20 44.08
CA GLU A 561 16.67 -10.10 45.05
C GLU A 561 15.44 -9.16 44.97
N ALA A 562 14.40 -9.53 44.21
CA ALA A 562 13.24 -8.66 43.99
C ALA A 562 12.38 -8.52 45.26
N SER A 563 12.00 -7.28 45.58
CA SER A 563 11.08 -6.96 46.69
C SER A 563 9.67 -7.51 46.41
N VAL A 564 9.16 -8.31 47.34
CA VAL A 564 7.87 -9.01 47.26
C VAL A 564 6.72 -8.05 46.90
N ASP A 565 6.59 -6.96 47.67
CA ASP A 565 5.48 -6.00 47.51
C ASP A 565 5.48 -5.29 46.14
N LYS A 566 6.67 -5.04 45.59
CA LYS A 566 6.81 -4.39 44.28
C LYS A 566 6.46 -5.36 43.16
N VAL A 567 6.89 -6.62 43.27
CA VAL A 567 6.66 -7.65 42.25
C VAL A 567 5.18 -7.86 42.01
N ILE A 568 4.37 -8.02 43.07
CA ILE A 568 2.92 -8.24 42.92
C ILE A 568 2.25 -7.06 42.20
N LYS A 569 2.59 -5.82 42.58
CA LYS A 569 2.03 -4.62 41.96
C LYS A 569 2.41 -4.52 40.48
N ILE A 570 3.69 -4.69 40.15
CA ILE A 570 4.20 -4.58 38.78
C ILE A 570 3.60 -5.67 37.88
N VAL A 571 3.59 -6.93 38.35
CA VAL A 571 3.05 -8.05 37.55
C VAL A 571 1.55 -7.91 37.32
N ARG A 572 0.80 -7.47 38.34
CA ARG A 572 -0.65 -7.22 38.20
C ARG A 572 -0.91 -6.12 37.19
N ASP A 573 -0.31 -4.95 37.39
CA ASP A 573 -0.47 -3.77 36.52
C ASP A 573 -0.11 -4.11 35.08
N SER A 574 1.09 -4.68 34.88
CA SER A 574 1.63 -4.99 33.56
C SER A 574 0.78 -5.99 32.76
N LYS A 575 -0.01 -6.87 33.41
CA LYS A 575 -0.88 -7.83 32.69
C LYS A 575 -2.35 -7.42 32.67
N CYS A 576 -2.86 -6.88 33.77
CA CYS A 576 -4.29 -6.85 34.04
C CYS A 576 -4.92 -5.47 33.81
N ASP A 577 -4.14 -4.38 33.82
CA ASP A 577 -4.68 -3.02 33.60
C ASP A 577 -5.34 -2.90 32.22
N TYR A 578 -4.57 -3.18 31.17
CA TYR A 578 -5.10 -3.21 29.81
C TYR A 578 -4.49 -4.36 28.99
N PRO A 579 -5.02 -5.60 29.10
CA PRO A 579 -4.45 -6.80 28.48
C PRO A 579 -4.32 -6.75 26.95
N ALA A 580 -5.10 -5.90 26.28
CA ALA A 580 -5.10 -5.74 24.82
C ALA A 580 -4.12 -4.66 24.33
N ALA A 581 -3.35 -4.04 25.23
CA ALA A 581 -2.30 -3.08 24.90
C ALA A 581 -1.05 -3.78 24.38
N CYS A 582 -0.31 -3.14 23.47
CA CYS A 582 0.95 -3.68 22.95
C CYS A 582 2.10 -3.69 23.97
N ASN A 583 1.95 -3.01 25.10
CA ASN A 583 2.92 -2.98 26.19
C ASN A 583 2.53 -3.92 27.35
N ALA A 584 1.42 -4.66 27.24
CA ALA A 584 1.01 -5.62 28.24
C ALA A 584 2.03 -6.77 28.33
N MET A 585 2.32 -7.25 29.54
CA MET A 585 3.22 -8.37 29.77
C MET A 585 2.66 -9.64 29.11
N GLU A 586 3.45 -10.26 28.24
CA GLU A 586 3.12 -11.56 27.64
C GLU A 586 3.96 -12.70 28.22
N SER A 587 5.15 -12.38 28.72
CA SER A 587 6.08 -13.35 29.30
C SER A 587 6.56 -12.91 30.69
N LEU A 588 6.28 -13.73 31.70
CA LEU A 588 6.83 -13.59 33.04
C LEU A 588 8.03 -14.54 33.19
N LEU A 589 9.22 -13.97 33.37
CA LEU A 589 10.46 -14.69 33.59
C LEU A 589 10.76 -14.68 35.09
N ILE A 590 10.98 -15.86 35.70
CA ILE A 590 11.18 -15.97 37.15
C ILE A 590 12.52 -16.64 37.42
N HIS A 591 13.33 -16.04 38.28
CA HIS A 591 14.57 -16.63 38.75
C HIS A 591 14.28 -17.92 39.54
N ARG A 592 15.08 -18.98 39.31
CA ARG A 592 14.87 -20.31 39.93
C ARG A 592 14.72 -20.23 41.46
N ASP A 593 15.46 -19.36 42.12
CA ASP A 593 15.45 -19.25 43.58
C ASP A 593 14.11 -18.72 44.11
N VAL A 594 13.38 -17.94 43.32
CA VAL A 594 12.04 -17.43 43.65
C VAL A 594 10.99 -18.53 43.63
N LEU A 595 11.19 -19.62 42.90
CA LEU A 595 10.22 -20.73 42.84
C LEU A 595 9.98 -21.40 44.19
N ARG A 596 10.96 -21.32 45.10
CA ARG A 596 10.89 -21.95 46.42
C ARG A 596 10.48 -20.96 47.50
N THR A 597 10.09 -19.74 47.15
CA THR A 597 9.69 -18.70 48.10
C THR A 597 8.18 -18.45 48.05
N PRO A 598 7.58 -17.95 49.15
CA PRO A 598 6.15 -17.59 49.18
C PRO A 598 5.75 -16.56 48.11
N LEU A 599 6.72 -15.81 47.57
CA LEU A 599 6.48 -14.85 46.51
C LEU A 599 5.94 -15.51 45.24
N PHE A 600 6.43 -16.70 44.87
CA PHE A 600 5.93 -17.41 43.69
C PHE A 600 4.45 -17.78 43.85
N ASP A 601 4.08 -18.31 45.02
CA ASP A 601 2.69 -18.68 45.32
C ASP A 601 1.77 -17.46 45.29
N GLN A 602 2.21 -16.33 45.87
CA GLN A 602 1.47 -15.07 45.83
C GLN A 602 1.26 -14.54 44.40
N ILE A 603 2.26 -14.63 43.53
CA ILE A 603 2.13 -14.26 42.11
C ILE A 603 1.11 -15.16 41.43
N VAL A 604 1.20 -16.48 41.66
CA VAL A 604 0.29 -17.46 41.08
C VAL A 604 -1.14 -17.18 41.54
N ASP A 605 -1.38 -17.01 42.83
CA ASP A 605 -2.72 -16.78 43.38
C ASP A 605 -3.31 -15.45 42.92
N MET A 606 -2.51 -14.39 42.86
CA MET A 606 -2.92 -13.11 42.28
C MET A 606 -3.39 -13.26 40.83
N LEU A 607 -2.59 -13.91 39.97
CA LEU A 607 -2.97 -14.15 38.58
C LEU A 607 -4.21 -15.05 38.44
N ARG A 608 -4.43 -15.96 39.40
CA ARG A 608 -5.61 -16.84 39.46
C ARG A 608 -6.87 -16.03 39.78
N ALA A 609 -6.77 -15.11 40.74
CA ALA A 609 -7.86 -14.21 41.12
C ALA A 609 -8.26 -13.28 39.96
N GLU A 610 -7.28 -12.77 39.20
CA GLU A 610 -7.48 -11.93 38.02
C GLU A 610 -7.90 -12.73 36.76
N ARG A 611 -8.16 -14.04 36.89
CA ARG A 611 -8.61 -14.94 35.82
C ARG A 611 -7.64 -15.04 34.63
N VAL A 612 -6.33 -14.89 34.87
CA VAL A 612 -5.28 -15.04 33.85
C VAL A 612 -4.93 -16.53 33.68
N ARG A 613 -5.12 -17.07 32.47
CA ARG A 613 -4.71 -18.41 32.06
C ARG A 613 -3.19 -18.47 31.86
N ARG A 614 -2.54 -19.51 32.38
CA ARG A 614 -1.08 -19.66 32.32
C ARG A 614 -0.66 -20.74 31.34
N SER A 615 0.40 -20.51 30.58
CA SER A 615 1.10 -21.53 29.78
C SER A 615 2.54 -21.64 30.26
N ALA A 616 2.95 -22.82 30.75
CA ALA A 616 4.28 -23.06 31.30
C ALA A 616 5.16 -23.80 30.27
N SER A 617 6.40 -23.35 30.07
CA SER A 617 7.39 -24.06 29.25
C SER A 617 8.66 -24.29 30.05
N ASN A 618 8.98 -25.55 30.37
CA ASN A 618 10.17 -25.91 31.14
C ASN A 618 11.30 -26.43 30.21
N PRO A 619 12.52 -25.87 30.24
CA PRO A 619 13.68 -26.49 29.60
C PRO A 619 14.33 -27.50 30.56
N LYS A 620 14.00 -28.79 30.35
CA LYS A 620 14.72 -29.98 30.84
C LYS A 620 15.16 -29.96 32.31
N THR A 621 14.26 -30.24 33.25
CA THR A 621 14.62 -30.93 34.49
C THR A 621 13.57 -31.99 34.77
N ASN A 622 13.99 -33.25 34.65
CA ASN A 622 13.36 -34.36 35.33
C ASN A 622 13.36 -34.03 36.82
N GLU A 623 12.21 -33.68 37.35
CA GLU A 623 11.70 -34.18 38.63
C GLU A 623 10.27 -33.66 38.80
N GLU A 624 9.42 -34.61 39.15
CA GLU A 624 7.97 -34.54 39.14
C GLU A 624 7.42 -33.49 40.11
N LYS A 625 6.70 -32.51 39.57
CA LYS A 625 5.36 -32.18 40.05
C LYS A 625 4.44 -32.09 38.84
N SER A 626 3.52 -33.03 38.81
CA SER A 626 2.68 -33.48 37.72
C SER A 626 1.79 -32.42 37.07
N SER A 627 1.64 -32.60 35.75
CA SER A 627 0.70 -31.99 34.79
C SER A 627 0.89 -30.52 34.41
N PHE A 628 1.86 -30.25 33.54
CA PHE A 628 1.75 -29.19 32.52
C PHE A 628 2.26 -29.74 31.20
N SER A 629 1.35 -30.27 30.39
CA SER A 629 1.62 -30.83 29.07
C SER A 629 2.05 -29.73 28.11
N HIS A 630 3.10 -30.03 27.35
CA HIS A 630 3.58 -29.27 26.21
C HIS A 630 2.44 -28.92 25.24
N THR A 631 2.27 -27.63 24.95
CA THR A 631 1.69 -27.21 23.67
C THR A 631 2.20 -25.82 23.33
N PHE A 632 3.04 -25.75 22.29
CA PHE A 632 3.32 -24.50 21.60
C PHE A 632 2.06 -24.13 20.82
N PHE A 633 1.42 -23.03 21.22
CA PHE A 633 0.44 -22.36 20.37
C PHE A 633 0.93 -20.94 20.14
N HIS A 634 1.16 -20.60 18.86
CA HIS A 634 1.00 -19.23 18.41
C HIS A 634 -0.50 -18.94 18.49
N THR A 635 -0.93 -18.12 19.43
CA THR A 635 -2.33 -17.70 19.54
C THR A 635 -2.41 -16.19 19.63
N ASP A 636 -2.92 -15.56 18.57
CA ASP A 636 -3.38 -14.17 18.53
C ASP A 636 -4.72 -14.01 19.31
N SER A 637 -4.80 -14.54 20.54
CA SER A 637 -5.95 -14.41 21.44
C SER A 637 -5.53 -13.63 22.70
N LEU A 638 -5.39 -12.32 22.52
CA LEU A 638 -4.86 -11.35 23.51
C LEU A 638 -5.91 -10.90 24.53
N SER A 639 -6.32 -11.74 25.49
CA SER A 639 -7.02 -11.17 26.65
C SER A 639 -6.67 -11.74 28.01
N SER A 640 -6.14 -12.96 28.12
CA SER A 640 -5.87 -13.54 29.44
C SER A 640 -4.79 -14.62 29.48
N LEU A 641 -3.97 -14.81 28.44
CA LEU A 641 -2.89 -15.80 28.45
C LEU A 641 -1.57 -15.17 28.90
N LEU A 642 -0.84 -15.83 29.80
CA LEU A 642 0.50 -15.43 30.25
C LEU A 642 1.45 -16.62 30.17
N ARG A 643 2.61 -16.42 29.53
CA ARG A 643 3.68 -17.42 29.52
C ARG A 643 4.57 -17.25 30.74
N VAL A 644 4.81 -18.33 31.49
CA VAL A 644 5.76 -18.32 32.62
C VAL A 644 6.98 -19.17 32.29
N VAL A 645 8.18 -18.59 32.42
CA VAL A 645 9.45 -19.26 32.11
C VAL A 645 10.40 -19.13 33.30
N VAL A 646 11.03 -20.24 33.67
CA VAL A 646 12.01 -20.32 34.76
C VAL A 646 13.41 -20.24 34.18
N THR A 647 14.26 -19.37 34.73
CA THR A 647 15.66 -19.19 34.30
C THR A 647 16.65 -19.67 35.38
N ARG A 648 17.80 -20.25 34.96
CA ARG A 648 18.77 -20.91 35.87
C ARG A 648 19.92 -20.01 36.35
N SER A 649 20.08 -18.78 35.86
CA SER A 649 21.19 -17.90 36.28
C SER A 649 20.79 -16.43 36.36
N ARG A 650 21.58 -15.65 37.14
CA ARG A 650 21.59 -14.17 37.18
C ARG A 650 21.43 -13.59 35.77
N PHE A 651 20.56 -12.58 35.62
CA PHE A 651 20.24 -11.68 34.48
C PHE A 651 20.64 -12.07 33.03
N THR A 652 21.85 -12.56 32.77
CA THR A 652 22.39 -12.94 31.46
C THR A 652 21.64 -14.06 30.73
N GLN A 653 21.05 -15.04 31.43
CA GLN A 653 20.18 -16.03 30.77
C GLN A 653 18.77 -15.50 30.47
N ALA A 654 18.23 -14.60 31.30
CA ALA A 654 16.96 -13.93 30.98
C ALA A 654 17.08 -13.15 29.66
N LEU A 655 18.24 -12.52 29.42
CA LEU A 655 18.58 -11.87 28.15
C LEU A 655 18.74 -12.86 26.97
N GLY A 656 19.18 -14.10 27.20
CA GLY A 656 19.41 -15.12 26.16
C GLY A 656 18.24 -16.07 25.89
N SER A 657 17.12 -15.94 26.61
CA SER A 657 15.95 -16.82 26.56
C SER A 657 14.83 -16.50 25.55
N PRO A 658 14.81 -15.38 24.78
CA PRO A 658 13.82 -15.25 23.70
C PRO A 658 14.09 -16.29 22.59
N PRO A 659 13.07 -17.02 22.09
CA PRO A 659 13.24 -17.98 20.98
C PRO A 659 13.78 -17.36 19.69
N THR A 660 13.63 -16.05 19.52
CA THR A 660 14.01 -15.28 18.32
C THR A 660 15.51 -15.00 18.20
N TRP A 661 16.29 -15.08 19.28
CA TRP A 661 17.71 -14.72 19.24
C TRP A 661 18.66 -15.86 18.84
N ARG A 662 18.25 -17.12 19.03
CA ARG A 662 19.05 -18.27 18.55
C ARG A 662 19.01 -18.41 17.02
N SER A 663 17.95 -17.94 16.36
CA SER A 663 17.85 -17.91 14.89
C SER A 663 18.56 -16.69 14.28
N ALA A 664 18.56 -15.53 14.94
CA ALA A 664 19.25 -14.32 14.48
C ALA A 664 20.78 -14.48 14.42
N ARG A 665 21.39 -15.23 15.35
CA ARG A 665 22.84 -15.52 15.29
C ARG A 665 23.29 -16.37 14.09
N ARG A 666 22.37 -17.08 13.41
CA ARG A 666 22.70 -17.86 12.21
C ARG A 666 22.51 -17.09 10.91
N ARG A 667 21.97 -15.87 10.96
CA ARG A 667 21.73 -15.01 9.79
C ARG A 667 21.95 -13.54 10.14
N GLN A 668 23.18 -13.11 10.35
CA GLN A 668 23.57 -11.70 10.21
C GLN A 668 25.10 -11.54 10.19
N SER A 669 25.58 -10.89 9.13
CA SER A 669 26.92 -10.34 8.97
C SER A 669 27.16 -9.19 9.97
N PRO A 670 28.42 -8.91 10.36
CA PRO A 670 28.74 -8.19 11.59
C PRO A 670 28.84 -6.68 11.38
N CYS A 671 27.75 -5.97 11.07
CA CYS A 671 27.72 -4.51 11.10
C CYS A 671 26.30 -4.01 11.45
N GLY A 672 26.05 -3.65 12.72
CA GLY A 672 24.79 -3.05 13.14
C GLY A 672 24.90 -2.26 14.46
N PRO A 673 24.17 -1.13 14.61
CA PRO A 673 24.28 -0.19 15.74
C PRO A 673 23.78 -0.75 17.08
N SER A 674 23.03 -1.86 17.06
CA SER A 674 22.53 -2.55 18.25
C SER A 674 23.67 -3.10 19.12
N THR A 675 24.72 -3.66 18.53
CA THR A 675 25.89 -4.20 19.27
C THR A 675 26.65 -3.13 20.07
N ALA A 676 26.64 -1.87 19.62
CA ALA A 676 27.36 -0.78 20.28
C ALA A 676 26.68 -0.34 21.59
N ILE A 677 25.34 -0.22 21.59
CA ILE A 677 24.55 0.18 22.75
C ILE A 677 24.67 -0.85 23.89
N TRP A 678 24.68 -2.14 23.56
CA TRP A 678 24.84 -3.22 24.54
C TRP A 678 26.24 -3.28 25.15
N SER A 679 27.27 -2.96 24.35
CA SER A 679 28.64 -2.87 24.85
C SER A 679 28.82 -1.71 25.84
N ALA A 680 28.04 -0.64 25.71
CA ALA A 680 28.07 0.50 26.61
C ALA A 680 27.35 0.21 27.93
N ALA A 681 26.16 -0.43 27.88
CA ALA A 681 25.41 -0.83 29.07
C ALA A 681 26.18 -1.86 29.93
N LEU A 682 26.83 -2.83 29.28
CA LEU A 682 27.66 -3.84 29.98
C LEU A 682 28.90 -3.19 30.61
N ARG A 683 29.56 -2.25 29.92
CA ARG A 683 30.70 -1.50 30.46
C ARG A 683 30.30 -0.64 31.65
N TRP A 684 29.13 0.01 31.59
CA TRP A 684 28.60 0.83 32.68
C TRP A 684 28.28 -0.01 33.93
N TRP A 685 27.58 -1.13 33.76
CA TRP A 685 27.28 -2.05 34.87
C TRP A 685 28.54 -2.66 35.49
N THR A 686 29.53 -3.00 34.68
CA THR A 686 30.82 -3.53 35.16
C THR A 686 31.62 -2.46 35.94
N ALA A 687 31.53 -1.20 35.53
CA ALA A 687 32.15 -0.07 36.24
C ALA A 687 31.47 0.20 37.59
N CYS A 688 30.13 0.21 37.64
CA CYS A 688 29.37 0.35 38.89
C CYS A 688 29.65 -0.80 39.88
N ARG A 689 29.78 -2.03 39.37
CA ARG A 689 30.08 -3.21 40.20
C ARG A 689 31.50 -3.17 40.77
N ARG A 690 32.49 -2.68 40.02
CA ARG A 690 33.86 -2.49 40.50
C ARG A 690 33.91 -1.44 41.61
N LEU A 691 33.24 -0.30 41.43
CA LEU A 691 33.16 0.77 42.43
C LEU A 691 32.53 0.28 43.76
N TRP A 692 31.55 -0.62 43.69
CA TRP A 692 30.90 -1.20 44.88
C TRP A 692 31.81 -2.20 45.63
N THR A 693 32.59 -3.00 44.92
CA THR A 693 33.55 -3.94 45.54
C THR A 693 34.74 -3.24 46.17
N THR A 694 35.21 -2.10 45.63
CA THR A 694 36.33 -1.36 46.23
C THR A 694 35.94 -0.65 47.53
N PHE A 695 34.66 -0.32 47.72
CA PHE A 695 34.16 0.34 48.93
C PHE A 695 33.96 -0.60 50.13
N THR A 696 34.03 -1.92 49.93
CA THR A 696 33.75 -2.93 50.95
C THR A 696 34.99 -3.70 51.42
N SER A 697 36.18 -3.40 50.90
CA SER A 697 37.44 -4.07 51.30
C SER A 697 38.58 -3.10 51.64
N THR A 698 38.47 -2.37 52.75
CA THR A 698 39.61 -1.70 53.39
C THR A 698 39.55 -1.89 54.91
N ALA A 699 39.96 -3.07 55.36
CA ALA A 699 40.43 -3.31 56.72
C ALA A 699 41.98 -3.26 56.70
N VAL A 700 42.55 -2.44 57.58
CA VAL A 700 43.99 -2.13 57.73
C VAL A 700 44.75 -3.34 58.30
N PRO A 701 46.01 -3.59 57.87
CA PRO A 701 47.10 -3.61 58.85
C PRO A 701 48.41 -2.92 58.39
N THR A 702 49.25 -2.69 59.39
CA THR A 702 50.44 -1.83 59.57
C THR A 702 51.81 -2.36 59.09
N ARG A 703 52.72 -1.44 58.70
CA ARG A 703 54.23 -1.47 58.73
C ARG A 703 54.93 -2.60 57.92
N THR A 704 56.11 -2.50 57.26
CA THR A 704 57.34 -1.68 57.39
C THR A 704 58.22 -1.82 56.10
N SER A 705 59.12 -0.85 55.91
CA SER A 705 60.28 -0.69 54.98
C SER A 705 60.93 -1.88 54.23
N SER A 706 61.32 -1.66 52.96
CA SER A 706 62.72 -1.57 52.44
C SER A 706 62.93 -2.06 50.98
N SER A 707 63.61 -1.21 50.21
CA SER A 707 64.48 -1.36 49.02
C SER A 707 64.58 -2.68 48.23
N GLN A 708 64.47 -2.59 46.89
CA GLN A 708 65.53 -2.77 45.86
C GLN A 708 65.04 -3.40 44.52
N LYS A 709 65.18 -2.59 43.45
CA LYS A 709 65.61 -2.88 42.05
C LYS A 709 65.35 -4.27 41.41
N MET A 710 64.59 -4.30 40.29
CA MET A 710 65.13 -4.60 38.93
C MET A 710 64.07 -4.51 37.79
N ARG A 711 64.34 -3.57 36.87
CA ARG A 711 64.14 -3.49 35.40
C ARG A 711 63.26 -4.48 34.59
N THR A 712 62.43 -3.83 33.76
CA THR A 712 62.03 -4.10 32.33
C THR A 712 61.14 -5.33 32.08
N GLN A 713 59.98 -5.25 31.39
CA GLN A 713 59.62 -4.49 30.18
C GLN A 713 58.08 -4.52 29.96
N LEU A 714 57.58 -3.57 29.14
CA LEU A 714 56.32 -3.58 28.35
C LEU A 714 55.02 -2.93 28.92
N SER A 715 54.84 -1.69 28.44
CA SER A 715 53.67 -1.11 27.76
C SER A 715 52.39 -0.68 28.52
N SER A 716 52.03 0.57 28.21
CA SER A 716 50.70 1.23 28.26
C SER A 716 50.13 1.66 29.61
N SER A 717 50.51 2.90 29.98
CA SER A 717 49.61 4.00 30.37
C SER A 717 48.45 3.68 31.32
N CYS A 718 48.74 3.75 32.62
CA CYS A 718 47.76 4.00 33.67
C CYS A 718 48.32 5.12 34.56
N SER A 719 47.79 6.33 34.45
CA SER A 719 48.11 7.47 35.33
C SER A 719 46.94 7.73 36.26
N CYS A 720 47.09 7.30 37.52
CA CYS A 720 46.28 7.78 38.64
C CYS A 720 46.67 9.22 38.97
N TRP A 721 45.69 10.08 39.21
CA TRP A 721 45.85 11.27 40.05
C TRP A 721 44.89 11.15 41.25
N THR A 722 45.47 11.35 42.42
CA THR A 722 44.90 11.35 43.76
C THR A 722 43.88 12.48 43.97
N ALA A 723 42.76 12.20 44.62
CA ALA A 723 41.81 13.19 45.14
C ALA A 723 41.88 13.27 46.68
N PRO A 724 41.68 14.45 47.30
CA PRO A 724 41.71 14.61 48.75
C PRO A 724 40.41 14.12 49.42
N VAL A 725 40.56 13.70 50.67
CA VAL A 725 39.50 13.22 51.57
C VAL A 725 38.67 14.40 52.09
N PHE A 726 37.35 14.33 51.98
CA PHE A 726 36.40 15.04 52.85
C PHE A 726 35.33 14.07 53.34
N SER A 727 35.13 14.06 54.65
CA SER A 727 34.25 13.20 55.45
C SER A 727 32.81 13.73 55.53
N GLY A 728 31.80 12.85 55.44
CA GLY A 728 30.40 13.15 55.84
C GLY A 728 29.34 12.22 55.21
N THR A 729 28.48 11.65 56.03
CA THR A 729 27.49 10.54 55.84
C THR A 729 26.25 10.82 54.94
N PRO A 730 25.42 9.80 54.57
CA PRO A 730 24.74 9.71 53.27
C PRO A 730 23.21 9.94 53.24
N ALA A 731 22.68 10.31 52.06
CA ALA A 731 21.26 10.17 51.69
C ALA A 731 21.12 9.96 50.14
N PRO A 732 20.49 8.89 49.62
CA PRO A 732 20.39 8.64 48.18
C PRO A 732 19.01 9.03 47.64
N ALA A 733 18.85 10.29 47.23
CA ALA A 733 17.74 10.74 46.39
C ALA A 733 18.12 11.97 45.55
N LEU A 734 19.33 12.00 44.98
CA LEU A 734 19.75 13.09 44.08
C LEU A 734 20.96 12.68 43.23
N LEU A 735 20.83 11.65 42.39
CA LEU A 735 21.95 11.16 41.55
C LEU A 735 21.56 10.87 40.09
N MET A 736 20.46 11.44 39.62
CA MET A 736 20.09 11.42 38.20
C MET A 736 20.10 12.82 37.54
N ALA A 737 20.30 13.90 38.31
CA ALA A 737 20.26 15.27 37.81
C ALA A 737 21.64 15.95 37.67
N THR A 738 22.73 15.37 38.19
CA THR A 738 24.06 16.03 38.22
C THR A 738 25.08 15.47 37.23
N ALA A 739 24.73 14.46 36.43
CA ALA A 739 25.62 13.89 35.41
C ALA A 739 25.57 14.61 34.05
N LEU A 740 24.52 15.41 33.79
CA LEU A 740 24.39 16.20 32.54
C LEU A 740 24.95 17.62 32.68
N ASP A 741 25.20 18.10 33.89
CA ASP A 741 25.63 19.49 34.16
C ASP A 741 27.16 19.63 34.33
N LEU A 742 27.88 18.50 34.44
CA LEU A 742 29.34 18.46 34.57
C LEU A 742 30.08 18.35 33.22
N GLU A 743 29.40 18.00 32.13
CA GLU A 743 29.95 18.09 30.77
C GLU A 743 29.88 19.53 30.20
N GLN A 744 29.00 20.39 30.72
CA GLN A 744 28.86 21.78 30.26
C GLN A 744 29.83 22.78 30.91
N LYS A 745 30.45 22.43 32.06
CA LYS A 745 31.39 23.33 32.77
C LYS A 745 32.88 23.09 32.48
N TRP A 746 33.22 22.17 31.58
CA TRP A 746 34.62 21.89 31.18
C TRP A 746 35.09 22.61 29.91
N VAL A 747 34.23 23.41 29.26
CA VAL A 747 34.59 24.14 28.02
C VAL A 747 35.06 25.59 28.27
N SER A 748 35.14 26.04 29.52
CA SER A 748 35.49 27.43 29.85
C SER A 748 36.66 27.54 30.84
N ALA A 749 37.89 27.39 30.34
CA ALA A 749 39.09 27.94 30.99
C ALA A 749 40.19 28.30 29.96
N PRO A 750 40.82 29.49 30.04
CA PRO A 750 41.70 30.01 28.99
C PRO A 750 43.19 29.71 29.27
N ARG A 751 43.91 29.14 28.29
CA ARG A 751 45.39 29.13 28.16
C ARG A 751 45.67 28.92 26.66
N GLY A 752 46.47 29.66 25.91
CA GLY A 752 47.67 30.44 26.19
C GLY A 752 48.78 29.93 25.26
N SER A 753 49.10 30.71 24.21
CA SER A 753 50.25 30.67 23.28
C SER A 753 50.55 29.40 22.42
N THR A 754 50.79 29.68 21.13
CA THR A 754 51.39 28.93 19.99
C THR A 754 52.62 28.05 20.33
N PRO A 755 53.08 27.07 19.49
CA PRO A 755 53.15 27.16 18.01
C PRO A 755 52.98 25.89 17.13
N GLU A 756 52.89 26.17 15.82
CA GLU A 756 53.35 25.44 14.63
C GLU A 756 52.60 24.23 14.05
N ASP A 757 52.03 24.49 12.86
CA ASP A 757 51.72 23.56 11.78
C ASP A 757 52.98 22.87 11.24
N PRO A 758 52.84 21.59 10.85
CA PRO A 758 53.34 21.17 9.55
C PRO A 758 52.22 20.49 8.75
N TRP A 759 52.39 20.44 7.43
CA TRP A 759 51.54 19.75 6.44
C TRP A 759 50.46 20.62 5.76
N GLY A 760 50.94 21.67 5.08
CA GLY A 760 50.19 22.32 4.00
C GLY A 760 49.98 21.38 2.80
N TRP A 761 48.74 21.31 2.33
CA TRP A 761 48.38 20.72 1.03
C TRP A 761 48.05 21.84 0.03
N ARG A 762 48.76 21.82 -1.10
CA ARG A 762 48.57 22.71 -2.25
C ARG A 762 47.23 22.41 -2.92
N GLY A 763 46.39 23.43 -3.09
CA GLY A 763 45.17 23.39 -3.90
C GLY A 763 45.27 24.39 -5.06
N CYS A 764 45.09 23.88 -6.27
CA CYS A 764 45.13 24.62 -7.53
C CYS A 764 44.07 25.73 -7.63
N SER A 765 44.47 26.88 -8.17
CA SER A 765 43.59 27.98 -8.57
C SER A 765 42.92 27.72 -9.93
N PRO A 766 41.66 28.15 -10.15
CA PRO A 766 41.16 28.43 -11.50
C PRO A 766 41.41 29.90 -11.89
N PRO A 767 41.56 30.21 -13.19
CA PRO A 767 41.92 31.55 -13.63
C PRO A 767 40.72 32.50 -13.65
N SER A 768 41.00 33.74 -13.29
CA SER A 768 40.15 34.90 -13.52
C SER A 768 40.03 35.25 -15.00
N GLY A 769 38.84 35.66 -15.45
CA GLY A 769 38.72 36.53 -16.63
C GLY A 769 37.37 36.49 -17.35
N SER A 770 36.71 37.65 -17.35
CA SER A 770 35.57 38.14 -18.16
C SER A 770 34.23 37.44 -18.06
#